data_AF-A0A8B7Z4I8-F1
#
_entry.id   AF-A0A8B7Z4I8-F1
#
_cell.length_a   1.000
_cell.length_b   1.000
_cell.length_c   1.000
_cell.angle_alpha   90.00
_cell.angle_beta   90.00
_cell.angle_gamma   90.00
#
_symmetry.space_group_name_H-M   'P 1'
#
loop_
_entity.id
_entity.type
_entity.pdbx_description
1 polymer ?
#
loop_
_entity_poly.entity_id
_entity_poly.type
_entity_poly.pdbx_seq_one_letter_code
_entity_poly.pdbx_strand_id
1 'polypeptide(L)'
;MSSIVTAIELNHTVAFIGTSSGDLLKVHLDNNVTGRVYERVAVDSSPVLRDIKLDNQTDQLYLLTEQKLLKLRVENCSQYTTCDDCIGTAAGQDGDPYCGWCSLERKCTRYSACHLPDLSTRWLAYDAEQCLEIIDVENSLPLSMTEKKISLIVQQLPDLCPGQSYECHFGSYVSMAVKTGNVLACTTPPVDEIPSVKQDEDATTVQLSIYSTETAINFVDVPFHFYECSSHTSCVSCVGSNWTCDWCVFEKRCTHDNSSCMRADEVVITGDNNPRMSSTKGPGFCPQLQAQEGEVLIPVGVKSSITFQTANLPNPAQIFSYACRLRVEGGDMVANARRLNDTVTCEERTYSYTGEEREVDTFLVLEWVDLSNQRHVVNDVHGYIVTLYDCSIIGPDCSRCVTANSELYCLWCGSTCTFDAQCDLSAEITLPHNGHNCPDPVLTGVNPRSGPIEGNTVIAVFGTDLGRRFEDIDTVMVGNQPCDVAGFASLYSTGGSISCLTPPGSEGPALVTLSITGANGTLQSSMGTVTFAYTDPQISNFVPIVGPEAGGTVVTISGFNLQTGNTIEAYFGNSQCVIVSVQDDSLQCRTSPSTAGNADVLRLSFDGAHRTSTSRFSFVSNPQITKVSPLASIQAGGRNLSVTGKDFNIIQTLKIVVYCPANNSLLQFEEQCRRNSDTSLTCPSPDIRPYRCNAGTFGFIMDSVTELLTWSERNDVTLEYFPDPVYFPFDGEGYDVMAIGYLMKIHGKGIDSAVTAKEIVVTVGSERCEVSVIGDNILVCKLPKIQPTSLDGSYYPAAVVHHGNLIFNLGKVIYGHRADLIAILVPSVIIPLSMAILLAACLMYCRQMRRKRNFEQQLMERLLEFHHAISSANKQILDGSEGRTCTLPTSKQKRIVLNRRISFVPSDVLIDYTRLEFGKTLGQGAFGRVLRAVLHNTEQEDNIVAVKTVQDTSDSKLVMKFLEEGLIMKRFDHVNVMGLLGLTFDPDDNPMLVLPFMANGDLKTFMIRKKKPLPTSLLLRFASHVALGMAYLA
;
A
#
# COMPACT_ATOMS: atom_id res chain seq x y z
N MET A 1 -24.90 40.05 -22.89
CA MET A 1 -24.66 41.13 -21.91
C MET A 1 -26.00 41.76 -21.60
N SER A 2 -26.28 42.06 -20.33
CA SER A 2 -27.58 42.53 -19.84
C SER A 2 -27.48 43.82 -19.01
N SER A 3 -26.33 44.08 -18.40
CA SER A 3 -26.02 45.30 -17.63
C SER A 3 -24.54 45.66 -17.73
N ILE A 4 -24.19 46.93 -17.43
CA ILE A 4 -22.80 47.41 -17.39
C ILE A 4 -22.66 48.60 -16.43
N VAL A 5 -21.58 48.61 -15.65
CA VAL A 5 -21.09 49.80 -14.92
C VAL A 5 -19.56 49.86 -15.03
N THR A 6 -18.98 51.06 -14.98
CA THR A 6 -17.54 51.28 -15.15
C THR A 6 -16.92 52.02 -13.97
N ALA A 7 -15.67 51.69 -13.64
CA ALA A 7 -14.84 52.31 -12.62
C ALA A 7 -13.48 52.73 -13.21
N ILE A 8 -12.71 53.52 -12.46
CA ILE A 8 -11.32 53.85 -12.77
C ILE A 8 -10.48 53.57 -11.53
N GLU A 9 -9.41 52.79 -11.67
CA GLU A 9 -8.43 52.46 -10.63
C GLU A 9 -7.03 52.72 -11.18
N LEU A 10 -6.20 53.54 -10.50
CA LEU A 10 -4.83 53.85 -10.91
C LEU A 10 -4.65 54.30 -12.40
N ASN A 11 -5.67 54.95 -12.99
CA ASN A 11 -5.81 55.35 -14.41
C ASN A 11 -6.26 54.25 -15.39
N HIS A 12 -6.48 53.02 -14.93
CA HIS A 12 -7.03 51.91 -15.70
C HIS A 12 -8.56 51.94 -15.61
N THR A 13 -9.24 51.74 -16.74
CA THR A 13 -10.72 51.72 -16.76
C THR A 13 -11.22 50.29 -16.71
N VAL A 14 -12.04 49.97 -15.71
CA VAL A 14 -12.62 48.63 -15.51
C VAL A 14 -14.12 48.67 -15.74
N ALA A 15 -14.65 47.71 -16.50
CA ALA A 15 -16.06 47.52 -16.75
C ALA A 15 -16.57 46.21 -16.11
N PHE A 16 -17.68 46.31 -15.39
CA PHE A 16 -18.40 45.20 -14.77
C PHE A 16 -19.66 44.92 -15.58
N ILE A 17 -19.69 43.79 -16.29
CA ILE A 17 -20.71 43.48 -17.30
C ILE A 17 -21.53 42.26 -16.86
N GLY A 18 -22.82 42.45 -16.60
CA GLY A 18 -23.76 41.35 -16.36
C GLY A 18 -24.10 40.58 -17.64
N THR A 19 -24.36 39.28 -17.50
CA THR A 19 -24.76 38.42 -18.61
C THR A 19 -26.19 37.87 -18.43
N SER A 20 -26.77 37.42 -19.53
CA SER A 20 -28.06 36.72 -19.55
C SER A 20 -27.98 35.27 -19.04
N SER A 21 -26.78 34.72 -18.84
CA SER A 21 -26.53 33.42 -18.22
C SER A 21 -26.40 33.47 -16.70
N GLY A 22 -26.36 34.68 -16.11
CA GLY A 22 -26.17 34.86 -14.66
C GLY A 22 -24.71 35.00 -14.22
N ASP A 23 -23.79 35.25 -15.15
CA ASP A 23 -22.40 35.63 -14.86
C ASP A 23 -22.21 37.14 -14.76
N LEU A 24 -21.21 37.57 -13.99
CA LEU A 24 -20.59 38.88 -14.01
C LEU A 24 -19.18 38.78 -14.62
N LEU A 25 -18.91 39.57 -15.66
CA LEU A 25 -17.59 39.70 -16.27
C LEU A 25 -16.91 40.97 -15.73
N LYS A 26 -15.69 40.85 -15.20
CA LYS A 26 -14.80 42.00 -14.95
C LYS A 26 -13.87 42.18 -16.14
N VAL A 27 -13.83 43.38 -16.70
CA VAL A 27 -13.20 43.66 -17.99
C VAL A 27 -12.29 44.87 -17.87
N HIS A 28 -11.00 44.72 -18.14
CA HIS A 28 -10.09 45.85 -18.29
C HIS A 28 -10.23 46.43 -19.70
N LEU A 29 -10.34 47.76 -19.84
CA LEU A 29 -10.47 48.43 -21.13
C LEU A 29 -9.12 49.04 -21.54
N ASP A 30 -8.36 48.33 -22.38
CA ASP A 30 -7.03 48.76 -22.84
C ASP A 30 -7.08 50.09 -23.62
N ASN A 31 -8.10 50.26 -24.46
CA ASN A 31 -8.28 51.43 -25.32
C ASN A 31 -9.75 51.57 -25.76
N ASN A 32 -10.02 52.46 -26.72
CA ASN A 32 -11.36 52.76 -27.22
C ASN A 32 -11.97 51.69 -28.16
N VAL A 33 -11.25 50.60 -28.45
CA VAL A 33 -11.69 49.49 -29.33
C VAL A 33 -11.51 48.11 -28.68
N THR A 34 -10.52 47.93 -27.79
CA THR A 34 -10.24 46.64 -27.14
C THR A 34 -10.40 46.69 -25.62
N GLY A 35 -10.94 45.61 -25.07
CA GLY A 35 -10.99 45.33 -23.64
C GLY A 35 -11.01 43.82 -23.40
N ARG A 36 -10.47 43.39 -22.26
CA ARG A 36 -10.16 41.99 -21.95
C ARG A 36 -10.85 41.56 -20.67
N VAL A 37 -11.46 40.38 -20.68
CA VAL A 37 -12.12 39.81 -19.49
C VAL A 37 -11.04 39.14 -18.64
N TYR A 38 -10.71 39.72 -17.48
CA TYR A 38 -9.71 39.15 -16.58
C TYR A 38 -10.34 38.25 -15.50
N GLU A 39 -11.61 38.46 -15.14
CA GLU A 39 -12.33 37.62 -14.18
C GLU A 39 -13.77 37.37 -14.64
N ARG A 40 -14.25 36.12 -14.46
CA ARG A 40 -15.67 35.76 -14.59
C ARG A 40 -16.15 35.19 -13.27
N VAL A 41 -17.12 35.86 -12.67
CA VAL A 41 -17.81 35.39 -11.46
C VAL A 41 -19.15 34.80 -11.89
N ALA A 42 -19.40 33.52 -11.59
CA ALA A 42 -20.73 32.93 -11.72
C ALA A 42 -21.59 33.40 -10.53
N VAL A 43 -22.71 34.06 -10.80
CA VAL A 43 -23.47 34.79 -9.78
C VAL A 43 -24.81 34.14 -9.46
N ASP A 44 -25.52 33.67 -10.47
CA ASP A 44 -26.79 32.95 -10.34
C ASP A 44 -27.08 32.13 -11.60
N SER A 45 -28.18 31.36 -11.62
CA SER A 45 -28.70 30.70 -12.83
C SER A 45 -29.67 31.58 -13.65
N SER A 46 -29.97 32.79 -13.17
CA SER A 46 -30.90 33.74 -13.80
C SER A 46 -30.17 35.00 -14.31
N PRO A 47 -30.70 35.70 -15.33
CA PRO A 47 -30.06 36.89 -15.90
C PRO A 47 -29.69 37.95 -14.86
N VAL A 48 -28.50 38.54 -14.99
CA VAL A 48 -28.13 39.75 -14.23
C VAL A 48 -28.95 40.93 -14.77
N LEU A 49 -29.71 41.59 -13.91
CA LEU A 49 -30.58 42.71 -14.27
C LEU A 49 -29.78 44.00 -14.55
N ARG A 50 -30.43 44.97 -15.22
CA ARG A 50 -29.85 46.26 -15.60
C ARG A 50 -29.35 47.09 -14.42
N ASP A 51 -29.97 46.94 -13.25
CA ASP A 51 -29.70 47.71 -12.05
C ASP A 51 -28.46 47.20 -11.30
N ILE A 52 -27.31 47.31 -11.97
CA ILE A 52 -25.98 47.15 -11.35
C ILE A 52 -25.47 48.51 -10.87
N LYS A 53 -25.02 48.59 -9.62
CA LYS A 53 -24.58 49.82 -8.97
C LYS A 53 -23.25 49.62 -8.26
N LEU A 54 -22.28 50.46 -8.58
CA LEU A 54 -21.03 50.58 -7.84
C LEU A 54 -21.18 51.62 -6.72
N ASP A 55 -20.64 51.32 -5.54
CA ASP A 55 -20.46 52.26 -4.44
C ASP A 55 -18.96 52.55 -4.24
N ASN A 56 -18.50 53.65 -4.81
CA ASN A 56 -17.10 54.11 -4.76
C ASN A 56 -16.64 54.55 -3.34
N GLN A 57 -17.52 54.59 -2.33
CA GLN A 57 -17.11 54.86 -0.94
C GLN A 57 -16.81 53.58 -0.15
N THR A 58 -17.35 52.44 -0.60
CA THR A 58 -17.18 51.15 0.07
C THR A 58 -16.54 50.09 -0.82
N ASP A 59 -16.18 50.46 -2.06
CA ASP A 59 -15.62 49.63 -3.13
C ASP A 59 -16.44 48.34 -3.36
N GLN A 60 -17.77 48.50 -3.33
CA GLN A 60 -18.72 47.40 -3.40
C GLN A 60 -19.64 47.52 -4.61
N LEU A 61 -19.76 46.40 -5.31
CA LEU A 61 -20.61 46.22 -6.47
C LEU A 61 -21.90 45.52 -6.03
N TYR A 62 -23.02 46.21 -6.18
CA TYR A 62 -24.36 45.71 -5.92
C TYR A 62 -25.00 45.34 -7.25
N LEU A 63 -25.49 44.11 -7.39
CA LEU A 63 -26.15 43.64 -8.60
C LEU A 63 -27.40 42.82 -8.25
N LEU A 64 -28.43 42.91 -9.08
CA LEU A 64 -29.62 42.08 -8.98
C LEU A 64 -29.63 40.99 -10.05
N THR A 65 -30.17 39.83 -9.70
CA THR A 65 -30.67 38.81 -10.62
C THR A 65 -32.19 38.72 -10.49
N GLU A 66 -32.86 37.83 -11.23
CA GLU A 66 -34.31 37.64 -11.07
C GLU A 66 -34.70 37.11 -9.67
N GLN A 67 -33.74 36.52 -8.94
CA GLN A 67 -33.98 35.83 -7.68
C GLN A 67 -33.28 36.47 -6.46
N LYS A 68 -32.19 37.21 -6.66
CA LYS A 68 -31.28 37.63 -5.57
C LYS A 68 -30.74 39.05 -5.78
N LEU A 69 -30.53 39.77 -4.67
CA LEU A 69 -29.64 40.94 -4.60
C LEU A 69 -28.31 40.48 -4.03
N LEU A 70 -27.22 40.72 -4.75
CA LEU A 70 -25.88 40.29 -4.35
C LEU A 70 -24.94 41.48 -4.23
N LYS A 71 -24.00 41.35 -3.29
CA LYS A 71 -23.04 42.38 -2.89
C LYS A 71 -21.65 41.78 -2.98
N LEU A 72 -20.87 42.25 -3.95
CA LEU A 72 -19.51 41.79 -4.22
C LEU A 72 -18.52 42.92 -3.94
N ARG A 73 -17.24 42.56 -3.75
CA ARG A 73 -16.14 43.53 -3.83
C ARG A 73 -15.71 43.70 -5.28
N VAL A 74 -15.11 44.85 -5.60
CA VAL A 74 -14.50 45.05 -6.93
C VAL A 74 -13.24 44.20 -7.09
N GLU A 75 -12.44 44.09 -6.03
CA GLU A 75 -11.14 43.42 -5.98
C GLU A 75 -11.19 42.05 -5.30
N ASN A 76 -10.32 41.12 -5.71
CA ASN A 76 -10.07 39.87 -4.99
C ASN A 76 -8.59 39.45 -5.07
N CYS A 77 -7.66 40.38 -4.84
CA CYS A 77 -6.22 40.14 -5.04
C CYS A 77 -5.65 38.93 -4.29
N SER A 78 -6.25 38.55 -3.15
CA SER A 78 -5.90 37.35 -2.39
C SER A 78 -6.07 36.02 -3.14
N GLN A 79 -6.70 36.01 -4.32
CA GLN A 79 -6.76 34.81 -5.18
C GLN A 79 -5.43 34.51 -5.88
N TYR A 80 -4.55 35.50 -6.03
CA TYR A 80 -3.25 35.35 -6.69
C TYR A 80 -2.16 35.10 -5.64
N THR A 81 -1.57 33.91 -5.66
CA THR A 81 -0.59 33.44 -4.66
C THR A 81 0.87 33.60 -5.07
N THR A 82 1.14 33.80 -6.37
CA THR A 82 2.48 34.08 -6.90
C THR A 82 2.55 35.49 -7.45
N CYS A 83 3.77 35.98 -7.70
CA CYS A 83 3.98 37.26 -8.36
C CYS A 83 3.45 37.22 -9.80
N ASP A 84 3.83 36.20 -10.58
CA ASP A 84 3.45 36.08 -12.00
C ASP A 84 1.92 36.02 -12.22
N ASP A 85 1.19 35.28 -11.36
CA ASP A 85 -0.28 35.25 -11.40
C ASP A 85 -0.90 36.61 -11.03
N CYS A 86 -0.23 37.37 -10.17
CA CYS A 86 -0.70 38.68 -9.69
C CYS A 86 -0.45 39.80 -10.71
N ILE A 87 0.67 39.73 -11.44
CA ILE A 87 1.09 40.76 -12.40
C ILE A 87 1.01 40.36 -13.88
N GLY A 88 0.41 39.21 -14.20
CA GLY A 88 0.00 38.87 -15.56
C GLY A 88 1.14 38.65 -16.57
N THR A 89 2.27 38.09 -16.14
CA THR A 89 3.43 37.79 -17.00
C THR A 89 3.22 36.54 -17.87
N ALA A 90 2.27 35.66 -17.53
CA ALA A 90 1.95 34.46 -18.28
C ALA A 90 1.11 34.80 -19.54
N ALA A 91 1.62 34.43 -20.73
CA ALA A 91 1.03 34.77 -22.02
C ALA A 91 -0.44 34.34 -22.19
N GLY A 92 -1.38 35.24 -21.85
CA GLY A 92 -2.82 35.01 -21.90
C GLY A 92 -3.61 35.50 -20.68
N GLN A 93 -2.94 35.91 -19.60
CA GLN A 93 -3.56 36.53 -18.42
C GLN A 93 -2.97 37.92 -18.18
N ASP A 94 -3.68 38.98 -18.58
CA ASP A 94 -3.38 40.33 -18.06
C ASP A 94 -4.05 40.45 -16.68
N GLY A 95 -3.30 40.89 -15.65
CA GLY A 95 -3.75 40.86 -14.25
C GLY A 95 -4.96 41.75 -13.92
N ASP A 96 -5.50 41.61 -12.70
CA ASP A 96 -6.58 42.47 -12.19
C ASP A 96 -6.03 43.88 -11.90
N PRO A 97 -6.52 44.97 -12.55
CA PRO A 97 -6.00 46.32 -12.35
C PRO A 97 -6.14 46.88 -10.91
N TYR A 98 -6.93 46.23 -10.06
CA TYR A 98 -6.99 46.53 -8.63
C TYR A 98 -5.84 45.92 -7.82
N CYS A 99 -4.97 45.12 -8.44
CA CYS A 99 -4.02 44.24 -7.77
C CYS A 99 -2.59 44.48 -8.25
N GLY A 100 -1.63 44.08 -7.42
CA GLY A 100 -0.21 44.15 -7.69
C GLY A 100 0.58 43.46 -6.57
N TRP A 101 1.81 43.06 -6.89
CA TRP A 101 2.63 42.24 -5.99
C TRP A 101 3.37 43.10 -4.98
N CYS A 102 3.05 42.95 -3.70
CA CYS A 102 3.74 43.62 -2.61
C CYS A 102 5.03 42.85 -2.27
N SER A 103 6.13 43.19 -2.93
CA SER A 103 7.36 42.38 -3.02
C SER A 103 7.87 41.89 -1.68
N LEU A 104 8.09 42.79 -0.72
CA LEU A 104 8.64 42.44 0.61
C LEU A 104 7.64 41.71 1.52
N GLU A 105 6.35 41.69 1.17
CA GLU A 105 5.31 40.95 1.91
C GLU A 105 4.89 39.64 1.23
N ARG A 106 5.46 39.32 0.06
CA ARG A 106 5.21 38.09 -0.73
C ARG A 106 3.71 37.78 -0.91
N LYS A 107 2.93 38.79 -1.29
CA LYS A 107 1.48 38.67 -1.47
C LYS A 107 0.93 39.67 -2.49
N CYS A 108 -0.13 39.28 -3.18
CA CYS A 108 -0.87 40.15 -4.08
C CYS A 108 -1.86 41.05 -3.30
N THR A 109 -1.79 42.36 -3.48
CA THR A 109 -2.65 43.35 -2.80
C THR A 109 -3.02 44.52 -3.69
N ARG A 110 -4.05 45.26 -3.30
CA ARG A 110 -4.26 46.63 -3.79
C ARG A 110 -3.15 47.54 -3.26
N TYR A 111 -2.77 48.56 -4.04
CA TYR A 111 -1.71 49.52 -3.72
C TYR A 111 -1.77 50.04 -2.27
N SER A 112 -2.95 50.50 -1.83
CA SER A 112 -3.16 51.05 -0.47
C SER A 112 -3.05 50.04 0.69
N ALA A 113 -2.96 48.74 0.39
CA ALA A 113 -2.88 47.65 1.37
C ALA A 113 -1.49 46.99 1.44
N CYS A 114 -0.52 47.47 0.64
CA CYS A 114 0.89 47.13 0.76
C CYS A 114 1.61 48.09 1.73
N HIS A 115 2.61 47.61 2.46
CA HIS A 115 3.40 48.45 3.37
C HIS A 115 4.40 49.34 2.62
N LEU A 116 4.22 50.67 2.73
CA LEU A 116 5.06 51.69 2.08
C LEU A 116 5.24 51.43 0.57
N PRO A 117 4.15 51.44 -0.22
CA PRO A 117 4.19 51.04 -1.62
C PRO A 117 4.91 52.07 -2.49
N ASP A 118 5.74 51.59 -3.41
CA ASP A 118 6.23 52.36 -4.56
C ASP A 118 5.94 51.58 -5.85
N LEU A 119 5.73 52.30 -6.96
CA LEU A 119 5.41 51.74 -8.28
C LEU A 119 6.69 51.28 -9.03
N SER A 120 7.67 50.70 -8.34
CA SER A 120 8.97 50.35 -8.96
C SER A 120 9.62 49.06 -8.46
N THR A 121 9.59 48.81 -7.14
CA THR A 121 10.26 47.66 -6.51
C THR A 121 9.45 47.09 -5.35
N ARG A 122 8.72 47.94 -4.60
CA ARG A 122 7.95 47.53 -3.42
C ARG A 122 6.53 47.05 -3.74
N TRP A 123 5.88 47.65 -4.73
CA TRP A 123 4.59 47.20 -5.24
C TRP A 123 4.62 47.16 -6.78
N LEU A 124 4.69 45.96 -7.33
CA LEU A 124 4.69 45.74 -8.77
C LEU A 124 3.23 45.76 -9.27
N ALA A 125 2.91 46.69 -10.17
CA ALA A 125 1.57 46.80 -10.74
C ALA A 125 1.24 45.60 -11.64
N TYR A 126 -0.04 45.43 -11.99
CA TYR A 126 -0.54 44.32 -12.82
C TYR A 126 0.03 44.27 -14.26
N ASP A 127 0.82 45.28 -14.66
CA ASP A 127 1.47 45.46 -15.96
C ASP A 127 3.00 45.60 -15.84
N ALA A 128 3.60 45.22 -14.71
CA ALA A 128 5.04 45.25 -14.50
C ALA A 128 5.79 44.25 -15.42
N GLU A 129 6.97 44.63 -15.92
CA GLU A 129 7.68 43.86 -16.96
C GLU A 129 8.11 42.45 -16.53
N GLN A 130 8.43 42.26 -15.25
CA GLN A 130 8.90 40.99 -14.69
C GLN A 130 8.78 41.00 -13.16
N CYS A 131 8.81 39.81 -12.55
CA CYS A 131 8.83 39.62 -11.11
C CYS A 131 10.22 39.76 -10.49
N LEU A 132 10.27 39.90 -9.16
CA LEU A 132 11.51 39.94 -8.40
C LEU A 132 12.08 38.52 -8.22
N GLU A 133 13.24 38.26 -8.82
CA GLU A 133 13.93 36.96 -8.81
C GLU A 133 15.44 37.05 -8.51
N ILE A 134 16.06 35.91 -8.21
CA ILE A 134 17.52 35.75 -8.06
C ILE A 134 18.08 35.31 -9.41
N ILE A 135 18.79 36.20 -10.10
CA ILE A 135 19.22 36.00 -11.51
C ILE A 135 20.62 35.42 -11.68
N ASP A 136 21.45 35.49 -10.64
CA ASP A 136 22.83 34.99 -10.64
C ASP A 136 23.22 34.58 -9.22
N VAL A 137 23.70 33.34 -9.05
CA VAL A 137 24.21 32.77 -7.81
C VAL A 137 24.94 31.45 -8.10
N GLU A 138 26.07 31.20 -7.42
CA GLU A 138 26.72 29.89 -7.38
C GLU A 138 25.87 28.93 -6.54
N ASN A 139 24.90 28.26 -7.16
CA ASN A 139 23.87 27.45 -6.48
C ASN A 139 24.30 26.02 -6.09
N SER A 140 25.57 25.66 -6.26
CA SER A 140 26.07 24.33 -5.91
C SER A 140 27.48 24.38 -5.33
N LEU A 141 27.73 23.67 -4.22
CA LEU A 141 29.05 23.55 -3.60
C LEU A 141 29.34 22.12 -3.12
N PRO A 142 30.62 21.68 -3.07
CA PRO A 142 30.99 20.47 -2.35
C PRO A 142 30.66 20.59 -0.86
N LEU A 143 30.21 19.50 -0.22
CA LEU A 143 29.94 19.45 1.22
C LEU A 143 31.16 19.73 2.12
N SER A 144 32.38 19.60 1.58
CA SER A 144 33.63 20.01 2.22
C SER A 144 33.89 21.52 2.23
N MET A 145 33.20 22.30 1.37
CA MET A 145 33.41 23.73 1.20
C MET A 145 32.32 24.53 1.93
N THR A 146 32.54 24.75 3.23
CA THR A 146 31.61 25.46 4.11
C THR A 146 32.13 26.85 4.50
N GLU A 147 31.25 27.68 5.09
CA GLU A 147 31.53 29.08 5.43
C GLU A 147 32.08 29.93 4.25
N LYS A 148 31.74 29.54 3.01
CA LYS A 148 32.15 30.24 1.80
C LYS A 148 31.32 31.51 1.65
N LYS A 149 31.96 32.62 1.26
CA LYS A 149 31.23 33.83 0.86
C LYS A 149 30.75 33.68 -0.56
N ILE A 150 29.42 33.59 -0.74
CA ILE A 150 28.77 33.67 -2.04
C ILE A 150 28.23 35.08 -2.26
N SER A 151 28.07 35.46 -3.52
CA SER A 151 27.34 36.65 -3.94
C SER A 151 26.19 36.23 -4.82
N LEU A 152 25.05 36.86 -4.65
CA LEU A 152 23.88 36.68 -5.51
C LEU A 152 23.32 38.02 -5.98
N ILE A 153 22.74 38.04 -7.16
CA ILE A 153 22.10 39.23 -7.75
C ILE A 153 20.58 39.05 -7.67
N VAL A 154 19.90 39.96 -6.97
CA VAL A 154 18.44 40.00 -6.89
C VAL A 154 17.92 41.13 -7.76
N GLN A 155 17.11 40.81 -8.75
CA GLN A 155 16.56 41.81 -9.67
C GLN A 155 15.53 42.69 -8.93
N GLN A 156 15.52 44.00 -9.22
CA GLN A 156 14.62 44.98 -8.58
C GLN A 156 14.63 45.01 -7.04
N LEU A 157 15.73 44.61 -6.39
CA LEU A 157 15.84 44.52 -4.92
C LEU A 157 15.54 45.86 -4.19
N PRO A 158 14.45 45.96 -3.40
CA PRO A 158 14.08 47.20 -2.73
C PRO A 158 15.13 47.72 -1.74
N ASP A 159 15.13 49.02 -1.49
CA ASP A 159 15.83 49.60 -0.35
C ASP A 159 14.95 49.54 0.91
N LEU A 160 15.54 49.11 2.02
CA LEU A 160 14.86 48.97 3.31
C LEU A 160 14.89 50.28 4.12
N CYS A 161 13.96 50.38 5.08
CA CYS A 161 13.90 51.47 6.03
C CYS A 161 15.16 51.57 6.91
N PRO A 162 15.56 52.80 7.35
CA PRO A 162 16.76 52.99 8.17
C PRO A 162 16.77 52.13 9.44
N GLY A 163 17.83 51.33 9.62
CA GLY A 163 17.98 50.41 10.73
C GLY A 163 17.56 48.96 10.43
N GLN A 164 16.98 48.69 9.26
CA GLN A 164 16.67 47.34 8.77
C GLN A 164 17.78 46.79 7.86
N SER A 165 17.80 45.48 7.68
CA SER A 165 18.79 44.74 6.87
C SER A 165 18.20 43.47 6.23
N TYR A 166 18.92 42.90 5.27
CA TYR A 166 18.59 41.62 4.66
C TYR A 166 19.38 40.48 5.31
N GLU A 167 18.79 39.29 5.35
CA GLU A 167 19.45 38.05 5.79
C GLU A 167 19.27 36.97 4.71
N CYS A 168 20.29 36.14 4.48
CA CYS A 168 20.18 34.91 3.70
C CYS A 168 19.84 33.76 4.64
N HIS A 169 18.70 33.12 4.43
CA HIS A 169 18.25 31.94 5.18
C HIS A 169 18.48 30.69 4.33
N PHE A 170 19.43 29.85 4.72
CA PHE A 170 19.68 28.54 4.10
C PHE A 170 18.91 27.47 4.90
N GLY A 171 17.64 27.29 4.57
CA GLY A 171 16.73 26.48 5.38
C GLY A 171 16.54 27.06 6.79
N SER A 172 17.25 26.52 7.79
CA SER A 172 17.24 27.00 9.17
C SER A 172 18.43 27.89 9.55
N TYR A 173 19.53 27.86 8.78
CA TYR A 173 20.72 28.65 9.05
C TYR A 173 20.54 30.08 8.55
N VAL A 174 20.91 31.08 9.36
CA VAL A 174 20.72 32.50 9.07
C VAL A 174 22.08 33.19 8.95
N SER A 175 22.28 33.88 7.83
CA SER A 175 23.51 34.59 7.47
C SER A 175 23.21 36.06 7.17
N MET A 176 23.89 36.99 7.83
CA MET A 176 23.69 38.43 7.59
C MET A 176 24.13 38.81 6.17
N ALA A 177 23.24 39.45 5.40
CA ALA A 177 23.52 39.83 4.02
C ALA A 177 24.10 41.26 3.94
N VAL A 178 25.16 41.43 3.15
CA VAL A 178 25.72 42.77 2.84
C VAL A 178 25.18 43.23 1.48
N LYS A 179 24.29 44.24 1.48
CA LYS A 179 23.72 44.84 0.26
C LYS A 179 24.70 45.81 -0.40
N THR A 180 24.99 45.60 -1.68
CA THR A 180 25.70 46.54 -2.55
C THR A 180 24.91 46.70 -3.85
N GLY A 181 24.06 47.73 -3.93
CA GLY A 181 23.10 47.86 -5.03
C GLY A 181 22.07 46.73 -5.01
N ASN A 182 22.06 45.92 -6.08
CA ASN A 182 21.23 44.73 -6.23
C ASN A 182 21.95 43.42 -5.83
N VAL A 183 23.22 43.51 -5.42
CA VAL A 183 24.00 42.34 -5.00
C VAL A 183 23.87 42.15 -3.50
N LEU A 184 23.59 40.92 -3.07
CA LEU A 184 23.67 40.49 -1.67
C LEU A 184 24.86 39.52 -1.54
N ALA A 185 25.77 39.82 -0.61
CA ALA A 185 26.86 38.92 -0.24
C ALA A 185 26.55 38.23 1.09
N CYS A 186 26.62 36.90 1.12
CA CYS A 186 26.24 36.05 2.25
C CYS A 186 27.26 34.94 2.49
N THR A 187 27.40 34.46 3.73
CA THR A 187 28.23 33.31 4.08
C THR A 187 27.38 32.05 4.11
N THR A 188 27.81 30.95 3.47
CA THR A 188 27.12 29.66 3.51
C THR A 188 27.22 29.00 4.89
N PRO A 189 26.36 28.02 5.22
CA PRO A 189 26.41 27.33 6.51
C PRO A 189 27.74 26.62 6.77
N PRO A 190 28.08 26.37 8.06
CA PRO A 190 29.09 25.38 8.46
C PRO A 190 28.54 23.95 8.28
N VAL A 191 29.42 22.94 8.26
CA VAL A 191 29.07 21.53 7.91
C VAL A 191 27.95 20.96 8.79
N ASP A 192 27.94 21.31 10.08
CA ASP A 192 27.01 20.83 11.10
C ASP A 192 25.58 21.39 10.96
N GLU A 193 25.40 22.50 10.23
CA GLU A 193 24.09 23.09 9.92
C GLU A 193 23.58 22.66 8.52
N ILE A 194 24.37 21.93 7.73
CA ILE A 194 23.93 21.38 6.43
C ILE A 194 23.23 20.02 6.66
N PRO A 195 22.01 19.80 6.13
CA PRO A 195 21.34 18.51 6.27
C PRO A 195 22.11 17.39 5.58
N SER A 196 22.32 16.26 6.26
CA SER A 196 22.98 15.09 5.66
C SER A 196 22.33 14.65 4.35
N VAL A 197 23.16 14.26 3.37
CA VAL A 197 22.71 13.62 2.13
C VAL A 197 21.97 12.33 2.48
N LYS A 198 20.83 12.06 1.85
CA LYS A 198 20.09 10.84 2.11
C LYS A 198 20.81 9.65 1.49
N GLN A 199 20.55 8.47 2.03
CA GLN A 199 20.91 7.23 1.37
C GLN A 199 20.28 7.20 -0.03
N ASP A 200 21.08 6.87 -1.03
CA ASP A 200 20.78 6.86 -2.48
C ASP A 200 20.65 8.25 -3.17
N GLU A 201 20.99 9.35 -2.49
CA GLU A 201 21.19 10.68 -3.10
C GLU A 201 22.70 11.04 -3.15
N ASP A 202 23.11 11.89 -4.10
CA ASP A 202 24.48 12.38 -4.27
C ASP A 202 24.67 13.85 -3.81
N ALA A 203 23.56 14.55 -3.55
CA ALA A 203 23.52 15.90 -3.01
C ALA A 203 22.31 16.14 -2.10
N THR A 204 22.48 17.04 -1.14
CA THR A 204 21.39 17.59 -0.33
C THR A 204 20.98 18.96 -0.88
N THR A 205 19.69 19.30 -0.81
CA THR A 205 19.17 20.59 -1.31
C THR A 205 18.56 21.38 -0.16
N VAL A 206 19.00 22.63 0.01
CA VAL A 206 18.41 23.59 0.94
C VAL A 206 17.80 24.75 0.17
N GLN A 207 16.70 25.32 0.68
CA GLN A 207 16.13 26.52 0.08
C GLN A 207 16.92 27.74 0.58
N LEU A 208 17.63 28.43 -0.31
CA LEU A 208 18.23 29.72 -0.04
C LEU A 208 17.15 30.79 -0.24
N SER A 209 16.68 31.37 0.87
CA SER A 209 15.66 32.43 0.89
C SER A 209 16.27 33.76 1.33
N ILE A 210 15.76 34.87 0.80
CA ILE A 210 16.12 36.21 1.26
C ILE A 210 15.03 36.74 2.19
N TYR A 211 15.44 37.04 3.41
CA TYR A 211 14.60 37.55 4.49
C TYR A 211 14.74 39.06 4.61
N SER A 212 13.61 39.76 4.74
CA SER A 212 13.59 41.18 5.10
C SER A 212 13.26 41.34 6.58
N THR A 213 14.15 41.99 7.34
CA THR A 213 13.87 42.34 8.75
C THR A 213 12.81 43.43 8.91
N GLU A 214 12.48 44.17 7.83
CA GLU A 214 11.42 45.19 7.83
C GLU A 214 10.02 44.58 7.88
N THR A 215 9.78 43.52 7.10
CA THR A 215 8.47 42.84 6.98
C THR A 215 8.42 41.49 7.70
N ALA A 216 9.57 40.98 8.17
CA ALA A 216 9.76 39.67 8.78
C ALA A 216 9.35 38.49 7.86
N ILE A 217 9.61 38.60 6.55
CA ILE A 217 9.16 37.66 5.51
C ILE A 217 10.34 37.23 4.61
N ASN A 218 10.36 35.94 4.25
CA ASN A 218 11.18 35.36 3.18
C ASN A 218 10.50 35.59 1.84
N PHE A 219 10.97 36.56 1.05
CA PHE A 219 10.22 37.11 -0.09
C PHE A 219 10.65 36.59 -1.46
N VAL A 220 11.88 36.10 -1.60
CA VAL A 220 12.40 35.42 -2.81
C VAL A 220 13.31 34.26 -2.39
N ASP A 221 13.33 33.19 -3.17
CA ASP A 221 14.08 31.99 -2.84
C ASP A 221 14.51 31.16 -4.07
N VAL A 222 15.57 30.35 -3.91
CA VAL A 222 16.18 29.50 -4.95
C VAL A 222 16.71 28.20 -4.31
N PRO A 223 16.65 27.04 -4.99
CA PRO A 223 17.31 25.83 -4.50
C PRO A 223 18.84 25.99 -4.51
N PHE A 224 19.49 25.53 -3.43
CA PHE A 224 20.93 25.52 -3.27
C PHE A 224 21.40 24.10 -2.92
N HIS A 225 22.35 23.57 -3.67
CA HIS A 225 22.79 22.18 -3.58
C HIS A 225 24.14 22.04 -2.88
N PHE A 226 24.25 21.11 -1.95
CA PHE A 226 25.52 20.69 -1.36
C PHE A 226 25.77 19.22 -1.74
N TYR A 227 26.78 18.95 -2.56
CA TYR A 227 27.02 17.63 -3.17
C TYR A 227 28.22 16.90 -2.56
N GLU A 228 28.17 15.57 -2.62
CA GLU A 228 29.25 14.69 -2.16
C GLU A 228 29.68 13.72 -3.26
N CYS A 229 30.80 14.03 -3.92
CA CYS A 229 31.40 13.16 -4.93
C CYS A 229 31.67 11.74 -4.40
N SER A 230 32.03 11.57 -3.12
CA SER A 230 32.34 10.27 -2.49
C SER A 230 31.18 9.27 -2.53
N SER A 231 29.94 9.71 -2.76
CA SER A 231 28.77 8.86 -2.97
C SER A 231 28.88 7.99 -4.22
N HIS A 232 29.58 8.45 -5.26
CA HIS A 232 29.75 7.72 -6.51
C HIS A 232 30.83 6.64 -6.40
N THR A 233 30.43 5.38 -6.59
CA THR A 233 31.30 4.19 -6.46
C THR A 233 31.88 3.68 -7.79
N SER A 234 31.57 4.32 -8.92
CA SER A 234 32.06 3.95 -10.24
C SER A 234 32.62 5.16 -10.99
N CYS A 235 33.56 4.91 -11.92
CA CYS A 235 34.11 5.95 -12.79
C CYS A 235 33.02 6.68 -13.57
N VAL A 236 32.15 5.93 -14.27
CA VAL A 236 31.13 6.51 -15.16
C VAL A 236 30.10 7.34 -14.37
N SER A 237 29.62 6.85 -13.22
CA SER A 237 28.69 7.61 -12.39
C SER A 237 29.33 8.85 -11.75
N CYS A 238 30.64 8.80 -11.44
CA CYS A 238 31.38 9.95 -10.92
C CYS A 238 31.56 11.05 -11.97
N VAL A 239 32.15 10.72 -13.12
CA VAL A 239 32.57 11.72 -14.12
C VAL A 239 31.42 12.19 -15.01
N GLY A 240 30.34 11.41 -15.09
CA GLY A 240 29.07 11.78 -15.70
C GLY A 240 28.04 12.35 -14.73
N SER A 241 28.40 12.61 -13.47
CA SER A 241 27.51 13.27 -12.50
C SER A 241 27.23 14.72 -12.89
N ASN A 242 26.15 15.30 -12.35
CA ASN A 242 25.83 16.73 -12.52
C ASN A 242 26.82 17.67 -11.80
N TRP A 243 27.79 17.13 -11.06
CA TRP A 243 28.67 17.85 -10.17
C TRP A 243 30.10 17.93 -10.73
N THR A 244 30.93 18.82 -10.18
CA THR A 244 32.34 18.95 -10.60
C THR A 244 33.22 17.88 -9.94
N CYS A 245 32.97 16.60 -10.25
CA CYS A 245 33.68 15.46 -9.69
C CYS A 245 34.68 14.84 -10.68
N ASP A 246 35.84 14.42 -10.18
CA ASP A 246 36.89 13.71 -10.89
C ASP A 246 37.09 12.31 -10.26
N TRP A 247 37.51 11.31 -11.06
CA TRP A 247 37.74 9.94 -10.62
C TRP A 247 39.23 9.58 -10.58
N CYS A 248 39.75 9.18 -9.41
CA CYS A 248 41.06 8.55 -9.25
C CYS A 248 40.92 7.04 -9.55
N VAL A 249 41.51 6.53 -10.64
CA VAL A 249 41.30 5.15 -11.13
C VAL A 249 41.82 4.08 -10.17
N PHE A 250 43.05 4.22 -9.65
CA PHE A 250 43.67 3.21 -8.80
C PHE A 250 43.26 3.35 -7.32
N GLU A 251 43.06 4.56 -6.82
CA GLU A 251 42.44 4.78 -5.50
C GLU A 251 40.95 4.40 -5.47
N LYS A 252 40.29 4.25 -6.63
CA LYS A 252 38.86 3.97 -6.82
C LYS A 252 37.93 4.96 -6.10
N ARG A 253 38.23 6.24 -6.26
CA ARG A 253 37.59 7.30 -5.48
C ARG A 253 37.14 8.42 -6.38
N CYS A 254 35.90 8.83 -6.20
CA CYS A 254 35.35 10.05 -6.75
C CYS A 254 35.63 11.23 -5.80
N THR A 255 36.10 12.36 -6.31
CA THR A 255 36.48 13.53 -5.51
C THR A 255 36.22 14.84 -6.26
N HIS A 256 35.90 15.92 -5.56
CA HIS A 256 35.80 17.26 -6.15
C HIS A 256 37.18 17.94 -6.30
N ASP A 257 38.21 17.38 -5.64
CA ASP A 257 39.58 17.89 -5.65
C ASP A 257 40.55 16.80 -6.12
N ASN A 258 40.91 16.84 -7.40
CA ASN A 258 41.92 15.94 -7.99
C ASN A 258 43.31 16.04 -7.35
N SER A 259 43.66 17.09 -6.60
CA SER A 259 44.92 17.13 -5.84
C SER A 259 44.90 16.20 -4.62
N SER A 260 43.71 15.74 -4.21
CA SER A 260 43.55 14.70 -3.19
C SER A 260 43.85 13.29 -3.70
N CYS A 261 43.98 13.06 -5.02
CA CYS A 261 44.53 11.82 -5.58
C CYS A 261 46.05 11.81 -5.34
N MET A 262 46.53 11.07 -4.33
CA MET A 262 47.91 11.18 -3.82
C MET A 262 48.90 10.19 -4.45
N ARG A 263 48.40 9.16 -5.12
CA ARG A 263 49.22 8.10 -5.73
C ARG A 263 50.02 8.62 -6.94
N ALA A 264 51.32 8.34 -6.98
CA ALA A 264 52.26 8.92 -7.95
C ALA A 264 52.10 8.40 -9.40
N ASP A 265 51.49 7.21 -9.57
CA ASP A 265 51.16 6.58 -10.85
C ASP A 265 49.64 6.61 -11.15
N GLU A 266 48.91 7.50 -10.48
CA GLU A 266 47.46 7.62 -10.58
C GLU A 266 46.98 8.15 -11.93
N VAL A 267 45.83 7.65 -12.40
CA VAL A 267 45.15 8.13 -13.61
C VAL A 267 43.88 8.84 -13.17
N VAL A 268 43.81 10.15 -13.43
CA VAL A 268 42.65 10.98 -13.11
C VAL A 268 41.80 11.18 -14.36
N ILE A 269 40.51 10.90 -14.25
CA ILE A 269 39.51 11.17 -15.29
C ILE A 269 38.64 12.32 -14.80
N THR A 270 38.62 13.40 -15.56
CA THR A 270 37.94 14.66 -15.22
C THR A 270 36.46 14.58 -15.57
N GLY A 271 35.59 15.07 -14.69
CA GLY A 271 34.14 15.13 -14.92
C GLY A 271 33.72 16.04 -16.07
N ASP A 272 32.61 15.72 -16.75
CA ASP A 272 32.07 16.53 -17.85
C ASP A 272 31.70 17.95 -17.39
N ASN A 273 31.06 18.06 -16.23
CA ASN A 273 30.67 19.33 -15.63
C ASN A 273 31.83 20.08 -14.95
N ASN A 274 33.01 19.47 -14.80
CA ASN A 274 34.19 20.16 -14.25
C ASN A 274 34.74 21.16 -15.30
N PRO A 275 34.83 22.48 -15.02
CA PRO A 275 35.30 23.48 -15.99
C PRO A 275 36.80 23.37 -16.34
N ARG A 276 37.57 22.53 -15.63
CA ARG A 276 38.99 22.30 -15.92
C ARG A 276 39.20 21.65 -17.29
N MET A 277 40.12 22.20 -18.08
CA MET A 277 40.61 21.54 -19.31
C MET A 277 41.47 20.32 -18.96
N SER A 278 41.14 19.17 -19.54
CA SER A 278 41.83 17.89 -19.36
C SER A 278 41.78 17.07 -20.66
N SER A 279 42.81 16.25 -20.91
CA SER A 279 42.86 15.32 -22.05
C SER A 279 42.08 14.01 -21.80
N THR A 280 41.72 13.74 -20.55
CA THR A 280 40.96 12.56 -20.10
C THR A 280 39.69 13.05 -19.41
N LYS A 281 38.72 13.52 -20.21
CA LYS A 281 37.50 14.17 -19.71
C LYS A 281 36.23 13.46 -20.19
N GLY A 282 35.36 13.14 -19.25
CA GLY A 282 34.06 12.49 -19.50
C GLY A 282 34.08 10.96 -19.44
N PRO A 283 32.89 10.32 -19.41
CA PRO A 283 32.74 8.88 -19.16
C PRO A 283 33.35 8.00 -20.25
N GLY A 284 33.51 8.53 -21.48
CA GLY A 284 34.15 7.82 -22.59
C GLY A 284 35.63 7.46 -22.36
N PHE A 285 36.29 8.05 -21.35
CA PHE A 285 37.66 7.73 -20.94
C PHE A 285 37.74 6.74 -19.76
N CYS A 286 36.60 6.31 -19.20
CA CYS A 286 36.58 5.29 -18.17
C CYS A 286 37.04 3.91 -18.72
N PRO A 287 37.74 3.10 -17.91
CA PRO A 287 38.04 1.70 -18.24
C PRO A 287 36.74 0.91 -18.41
N GLN A 288 36.50 0.37 -19.61
CA GLN A 288 35.21 -0.25 -19.96
C GLN A 288 35.33 -1.44 -20.94
N LEU A 289 34.31 -2.30 -20.96
CA LEU A 289 34.10 -3.30 -22.00
C LEU A 289 33.52 -2.64 -23.27
N GLN A 290 33.97 -3.07 -24.45
CA GLN A 290 33.34 -2.68 -25.72
C GLN A 290 32.08 -3.50 -25.99
N ALA A 291 31.25 -3.03 -26.92
CA ALA A 291 30.05 -3.74 -27.35
C ALA A 291 30.39 -5.13 -27.93
N GLN A 292 29.51 -6.10 -27.66
CA GLN A 292 29.68 -7.50 -28.02
C GLN A 292 29.44 -7.74 -29.53
N GLU A 293 30.39 -8.41 -30.19
CA GLU A 293 30.30 -8.80 -31.61
C GLU A 293 29.81 -10.26 -31.73
N GLY A 294 28.49 -10.46 -31.65
CA GLY A 294 27.85 -11.77 -31.78
C GLY A 294 27.69 -12.55 -30.46
N GLU A 295 26.96 -13.66 -30.51
CA GLU A 295 26.64 -14.46 -29.33
C GLU A 295 27.85 -15.25 -28.82
N VAL A 296 28.01 -15.32 -27.49
CA VAL A 296 29.07 -16.10 -26.83
C VAL A 296 28.43 -17.30 -26.15
N LEU A 297 28.28 -18.38 -26.91
CA LEU A 297 27.66 -19.63 -26.50
C LEU A 297 28.70 -20.56 -25.85
N ILE A 298 28.48 -20.99 -24.62
CA ILE A 298 29.42 -21.80 -23.84
C ILE A 298 28.74 -23.11 -23.37
N PRO A 299 29.15 -24.29 -23.88
CA PRO A 299 28.55 -25.56 -23.47
C PRO A 299 28.95 -25.94 -22.03
N VAL A 300 27.96 -26.37 -21.25
CA VAL A 300 28.13 -26.83 -19.86
C VAL A 300 29.03 -28.07 -19.80
N GLY A 301 29.93 -28.10 -18.81
CA GLY A 301 30.84 -29.24 -18.60
C GLY A 301 32.02 -29.34 -19.59
N VAL A 302 32.11 -28.46 -20.59
CA VAL A 302 33.24 -28.38 -21.53
C VAL A 302 34.25 -27.33 -21.06
N LYS A 303 35.53 -27.47 -21.43
CA LYS A 303 36.53 -26.41 -21.23
C LYS A 303 36.43 -25.39 -22.35
N SER A 304 36.12 -24.15 -21.99
CA SER A 304 35.91 -23.06 -22.95
C SER A 304 36.70 -21.82 -22.53
N SER A 305 37.15 -21.04 -23.50
CA SER A 305 37.76 -19.72 -23.29
C SER A 305 36.82 -18.63 -23.82
N ILE A 306 36.93 -17.42 -23.29
CA ILE A 306 36.09 -16.27 -23.64
C ILE A 306 37.01 -15.13 -24.04
N THR A 307 36.81 -14.54 -25.21
CA THR A 307 37.63 -13.44 -25.74
C THR A 307 36.75 -12.26 -26.12
N PHE A 308 37.13 -11.05 -25.72
CA PHE A 308 36.36 -9.83 -25.91
C PHE A 308 37.25 -8.59 -25.99
N GLN A 309 36.69 -7.46 -26.46
CA GLN A 309 37.39 -6.19 -26.60
C GLN A 309 37.11 -5.23 -25.44
N THR A 310 38.07 -4.36 -25.13
CA THR A 310 38.03 -3.41 -24.01
C THR A 310 38.52 -2.03 -24.43
N ALA A 311 38.30 -1.00 -23.63
CA ALA A 311 38.79 0.35 -23.87
C ALA A 311 39.30 0.99 -22.58
N ASN A 312 40.30 1.87 -22.73
CA ASN A 312 40.90 2.69 -21.65
C ASN A 312 41.42 1.92 -20.43
N LEU A 313 41.65 0.60 -20.54
CA LEU A 313 42.25 -0.19 -19.45
C LEU A 313 43.68 0.33 -19.16
N PRO A 314 44.08 0.53 -17.88
CA PRO A 314 45.40 1.08 -17.51
C PRO A 314 46.59 0.32 -18.08
N ASN A 315 47.79 0.91 -18.01
CA ASN A 315 49.01 0.31 -18.56
C ASN A 315 49.24 -1.10 -17.95
N PRO A 316 49.41 -2.16 -18.77
CA PRO A 316 49.67 -3.51 -18.26
C PRO A 316 50.85 -3.63 -17.28
N ALA A 317 51.84 -2.73 -17.35
CA ALA A 317 52.96 -2.69 -16.40
C ALA A 317 52.53 -2.33 -14.95
N GLN A 318 51.35 -1.77 -14.74
CA GLN A 318 50.77 -1.42 -13.42
C GLN A 318 49.82 -2.50 -12.88
N ILE A 319 49.64 -3.62 -13.61
CA ILE A 319 48.63 -4.64 -13.34
C ILE A 319 49.31 -5.99 -13.10
N PHE A 320 48.97 -6.62 -11.98
CA PHE A 320 49.51 -7.92 -11.56
C PHE A 320 48.79 -9.09 -12.25
N SER A 321 47.46 -9.04 -12.34
CA SER A 321 46.66 -10.07 -13.01
C SER A 321 45.31 -9.53 -13.48
N TYR A 322 44.68 -10.23 -14.43
CA TYR A 322 43.26 -10.05 -14.77
C TYR A 322 42.49 -11.34 -14.43
N ALA A 323 41.19 -11.22 -14.18
CA ALA A 323 40.28 -12.35 -14.08
C ALA A 323 38.89 -12.00 -14.66
N CYS A 324 38.26 -13.00 -15.27
CA CYS A 324 36.90 -12.95 -15.77
C CYS A 324 35.98 -13.66 -14.78
N ARG A 325 34.84 -13.08 -14.47
CA ARG A 325 33.86 -13.60 -13.51
C ARG A 325 32.47 -13.66 -14.17
N LEU A 326 31.90 -14.85 -14.27
CA LEU A 326 30.49 -15.03 -14.63
C LEU A 326 29.65 -15.14 -13.35
N ARG A 327 28.51 -14.47 -13.30
CA ARG A 327 27.56 -14.49 -12.17
C ARG A 327 26.42 -15.46 -12.47
N VAL A 328 26.47 -16.64 -11.89
CA VAL A 328 25.56 -17.75 -12.19
C VAL A 328 24.80 -18.15 -10.93
N GLU A 329 23.53 -18.54 -11.06
CA GLU A 329 22.80 -19.13 -9.93
C GLU A 329 23.49 -20.43 -9.47
N GLY A 330 23.95 -20.43 -8.22
CA GLY A 330 24.85 -21.45 -7.65
C GLY A 330 26.23 -20.92 -7.25
N GLY A 331 26.69 -19.79 -7.79
CA GLY A 331 27.88 -19.07 -7.36
C GLY A 331 28.79 -18.58 -8.50
N ASP A 332 29.58 -17.55 -8.22
CA ASP A 332 30.48 -16.91 -9.19
C ASP A 332 31.55 -17.87 -9.74
N MET A 333 31.68 -17.93 -11.08
CA MET A 333 32.71 -18.69 -11.76
C MET A 333 33.82 -17.78 -12.27
N VAL A 334 35.05 -18.00 -11.77
CA VAL A 334 36.19 -17.10 -12.01
C VAL A 334 37.29 -17.79 -12.82
N ALA A 335 37.63 -17.25 -13.99
CA ALA A 335 38.80 -17.65 -14.76
C ALA A 335 39.88 -16.56 -14.67
N ASN A 336 41.17 -16.92 -14.68
CA ASN A 336 42.23 -15.94 -14.90
C ASN A 336 42.09 -15.37 -16.33
N ALA A 337 42.65 -14.20 -16.60
CA ALA A 337 42.64 -13.62 -17.93
C ALA A 337 43.99 -13.00 -18.31
N ARG A 338 44.20 -12.88 -19.62
CA ARG A 338 45.39 -12.27 -20.24
C ARG A 338 44.93 -11.18 -21.20
N ARG A 339 45.61 -10.03 -21.16
CA ARG A 339 45.36 -8.90 -22.07
C ARG A 339 46.47 -8.82 -23.12
N LEU A 340 46.09 -8.67 -24.39
CA LEU A 340 46.99 -8.36 -25.50
C LEU A 340 46.41 -7.16 -26.25
N ASN A 341 47.10 -6.02 -26.20
CA ASN A 341 46.54 -4.73 -26.62
C ASN A 341 45.19 -4.48 -25.94
N ASP A 342 44.10 -4.28 -26.68
CA ASP A 342 42.77 -4.03 -26.12
C ASP A 342 41.88 -5.28 -26.07
N THR A 343 42.40 -6.42 -26.51
CA THR A 343 41.72 -7.73 -26.43
C THR A 343 42.07 -8.42 -25.11
N VAL A 344 41.05 -8.91 -24.41
CA VAL A 344 41.18 -9.73 -23.20
C VAL A 344 40.69 -11.14 -23.49
N THR A 345 41.45 -12.15 -23.08
CA THR A 345 41.09 -13.57 -23.19
C THR A 345 41.13 -14.21 -21.81
N CYS A 346 40.00 -14.77 -21.39
CA CYS A 346 39.85 -15.61 -20.20
C CYS A 346 40.47 -16.98 -20.49
N GLU A 347 41.28 -17.50 -19.56
CA GLU A 347 41.88 -18.84 -19.67
C GLU A 347 40.80 -19.94 -19.65
N GLU A 348 41.06 -21.05 -20.34
CA GLU A 348 40.11 -22.16 -20.47
C GLU A 348 39.61 -22.68 -19.12
N ARG A 349 38.29 -22.67 -18.93
CA ARG A 349 37.63 -23.15 -17.72
C ARG A 349 36.35 -23.91 -18.07
N THR A 350 35.95 -24.81 -17.17
CA THR A 350 34.65 -25.49 -17.23
C THR A 350 33.60 -24.70 -16.47
N TYR A 351 32.45 -24.49 -17.10
CA TYR A 351 31.32 -23.73 -16.57
C TYR A 351 30.09 -24.65 -16.38
N SER A 352 29.20 -24.29 -15.45
CA SER A 352 27.93 -24.98 -15.19
C SER A 352 26.95 -24.08 -14.45
N TYR A 353 25.67 -24.46 -14.39
CA TYR A 353 24.64 -23.82 -13.58
C TYR A 353 23.77 -24.88 -12.89
N THR A 354 22.85 -24.47 -12.02
CA THR A 354 21.85 -25.36 -11.41
C THR A 354 20.44 -24.96 -11.82
N GLY A 355 19.81 -25.72 -12.73
CA GLY A 355 18.45 -25.48 -13.21
C GLY A 355 18.00 -26.52 -14.23
N GLU A 356 16.72 -26.46 -14.63
CA GLU A 356 16.14 -27.22 -15.75
C GLU A 356 15.98 -26.35 -17.02
N GLU A 357 16.60 -25.16 -17.02
CA GLU A 357 16.62 -24.26 -18.16
C GLU A 357 17.59 -24.77 -19.23
N ARG A 358 17.24 -24.60 -20.51
CA ARG A 358 18.02 -25.09 -21.65
C ARG A 358 19.29 -24.26 -21.90
N GLU A 359 19.14 -22.95 -21.69
CA GLU A 359 20.11 -21.89 -21.95
C GLU A 359 19.96 -20.86 -20.82
N VAL A 360 21.07 -20.35 -20.28
CA VAL A 360 21.12 -19.40 -19.17
C VAL A 360 22.09 -18.27 -19.50
N ASP A 361 21.55 -17.05 -19.61
CA ASP A 361 22.32 -15.84 -19.84
C ASP A 361 22.98 -15.34 -18.55
N THR A 362 24.29 -15.06 -18.60
CA THR A 362 25.06 -14.51 -17.48
C THR A 362 25.97 -13.36 -17.91
N PHE A 363 26.09 -12.36 -17.05
CA PHE A 363 26.92 -11.18 -17.30
C PHE A 363 28.40 -11.43 -17.01
N LEU A 364 29.24 -10.99 -17.94
CA LEU A 364 30.70 -11.06 -17.82
C LEU A 364 31.25 -9.86 -17.04
N VAL A 365 31.87 -10.11 -15.89
CA VAL A 365 32.57 -9.10 -15.09
C VAL A 365 34.08 -9.28 -15.22
N LEU A 366 34.77 -8.30 -15.81
CA LEU A 366 36.23 -8.23 -15.79
C LEU A 366 36.73 -7.56 -14.49
N GLU A 367 37.74 -8.14 -13.86
CA GLU A 367 38.47 -7.58 -12.72
C GLU A 367 39.99 -7.63 -12.98
N TRP A 368 40.74 -6.61 -12.53
CA TRP A 368 42.22 -6.60 -12.63
C TRP A 368 42.85 -6.30 -11.28
N VAL A 369 43.82 -7.08 -10.80
CA VAL A 369 44.53 -6.79 -9.55
C VAL A 369 45.73 -5.90 -9.87
N ASP A 370 45.91 -4.79 -9.16
CA ASP A 370 47.08 -3.90 -9.33
C ASP A 370 48.31 -4.35 -8.54
N LEU A 371 49.45 -3.66 -8.72
CA LEU A 371 50.70 -3.97 -8.00
C LEU A 371 50.62 -3.80 -6.47
N SER A 372 49.62 -3.07 -5.97
CA SER A 372 49.29 -2.94 -4.54
C SER A 372 48.32 -4.02 -4.04
N ASN A 373 47.97 -5.00 -4.88
CA ASN A 373 47.06 -6.10 -4.59
C ASN A 373 45.59 -5.63 -4.32
N GLN A 374 45.17 -4.52 -4.93
CA GLN A 374 43.84 -3.94 -4.77
C GLN A 374 42.89 -4.30 -5.93
N ARG A 375 41.61 -4.60 -5.60
CA ARG A 375 40.46 -4.97 -6.49
C ARG A 375 40.90 -5.52 -7.85
N HIS A 376 40.49 -4.94 -8.98
CA HIS A 376 39.58 -3.83 -9.34
C HIS A 376 38.30 -4.38 -10.00
N VAL A 377 37.42 -3.54 -10.56
CA VAL A 377 36.29 -3.99 -11.42
C VAL A 377 36.16 -3.03 -12.59
N VAL A 378 36.04 -3.56 -13.81
CA VAL A 378 35.84 -2.78 -15.04
C VAL A 378 34.37 -2.48 -15.20
N ASN A 379 34.01 -1.27 -15.64
CA ASN A 379 32.61 -0.97 -15.88
C ASN A 379 32.14 -1.62 -17.19
N ASP A 380 30.91 -2.12 -17.18
CA ASP A 380 30.27 -2.66 -18.37
C ASP A 380 28.97 -1.90 -18.61
N VAL A 381 29.03 -0.98 -19.57
CA VAL A 381 27.90 -0.11 -19.97
C VAL A 381 27.02 -0.83 -21.00
N HIS A 382 27.55 -1.87 -21.67
CA HIS A 382 26.87 -2.57 -22.76
C HIS A 382 26.15 -3.84 -22.28
N GLY A 383 26.57 -4.41 -21.15
CA GLY A 383 25.97 -5.61 -20.56
C GLY A 383 26.36 -6.86 -21.33
N TYR A 384 27.65 -7.18 -21.38
CA TYR A 384 28.23 -8.29 -22.12
C TYR A 384 27.67 -9.64 -21.62
N ILE A 385 26.95 -10.36 -22.49
CA ILE A 385 26.23 -11.59 -22.18
C ILE A 385 27.03 -12.81 -22.66
N VAL A 386 27.14 -13.79 -21.78
CA VAL A 386 27.63 -15.14 -22.08
C VAL A 386 26.48 -16.10 -21.81
N THR A 387 26.10 -16.90 -22.81
CA THR A 387 24.98 -17.84 -22.70
C THR A 387 25.54 -19.24 -22.41
N LEU A 388 25.22 -19.78 -21.24
CA LEU A 388 25.58 -21.15 -20.86
C LEU A 388 24.47 -22.09 -21.34
N TYR A 389 24.80 -23.17 -22.05
CA TYR A 389 23.78 -24.11 -22.56
C TYR A 389 24.11 -25.57 -22.26
N ASP A 390 23.08 -26.38 -22.02
CA ASP A 390 23.21 -27.82 -21.74
C ASP A 390 22.45 -28.66 -22.77
N CYS A 391 23.19 -29.34 -23.65
CA CYS A 391 22.63 -30.22 -24.68
C CYS A 391 21.69 -31.29 -24.11
N SER A 392 21.95 -31.79 -22.90
CA SER A 392 21.13 -32.85 -22.27
C SER A 392 19.73 -32.36 -21.88
N ILE A 393 19.58 -31.05 -21.63
CA ILE A 393 18.29 -30.40 -21.34
C ILE A 393 17.61 -29.94 -22.64
N ILE A 394 18.40 -29.46 -23.62
CA ILE A 394 17.92 -29.05 -24.95
C ILE A 394 17.26 -30.22 -25.69
N GLY A 395 17.89 -31.39 -25.70
CA GLY A 395 17.46 -32.59 -26.40
C GLY A 395 17.23 -33.77 -25.47
N PRO A 396 16.06 -33.89 -24.80
CA PRO A 396 15.75 -35.05 -23.95
C PRO A 396 15.56 -36.36 -24.74
N ASP A 397 15.33 -36.25 -26.04
CA ASP A 397 15.21 -37.34 -27.01
C ASP A 397 16.07 -37.04 -28.25
N CYS A 398 16.39 -38.07 -29.05
CA CYS A 398 17.30 -37.94 -30.19
C CYS A 398 16.77 -36.93 -31.21
N SER A 399 15.47 -36.99 -31.51
CA SER A 399 14.83 -36.18 -32.53
C SER A 399 14.90 -34.69 -32.21
N ARG A 400 14.68 -34.30 -30.94
CA ARG A 400 14.91 -32.92 -30.46
C ARG A 400 16.39 -32.55 -30.40
N CYS A 401 17.25 -33.45 -29.93
CA CYS A 401 18.69 -33.22 -29.86
C CYS A 401 19.28 -32.83 -31.22
N VAL A 402 19.01 -33.62 -32.26
CA VAL A 402 19.60 -33.43 -33.61
C VAL A 402 18.83 -32.43 -34.47
N THR A 403 17.84 -31.74 -33.90
CA THR A 403 17.11 -30.63 -34.53
C THR A 403 17.18 -29.32 -33.73
N ALA A 404 17.95 -29.31 -32.62
CA ALA A 404 18.34 -28.10 -31.92
C ALA A 404 19.17 -27.16 -32.83
N ASN A 405 19.38 -25.91 -32.40
CA ASN A 405 20.17 -24.94 -33.17
C ASN A 405 21.55 -25.55 -33.50
N SER A 406 21.89 -25.59 -34.80
CA SER A 406 23.16 -26.10 -35.30
C SER A 406 24.40 -25.40 -34.73
N GLU A 407 24.26 -24.16 -34.26
CA GLU A 407 25.33 -23.38 -33.63
C GLU A 407 25.70 -23.87 -32.22
N LEU A 408 24.86 -24.70 -31.60
CA LEU A 408 25.11 -25.31 -30.29
C LEU A 408 25.94 -26.61 -30.39
N TYR A 409 26.15 -27.15 -31.59
CA TYR A 409 26.91 -28.39 -31.85
C TYR A 409 26.52 -29.58 -30.94
N CYS A 410 25.26 -29.63 -30.49
CA CYS A 410 24.71 -30.76 -29.77
C CYS A 410 24.50 -31.95 -30.72
N LEU A 411 24.84 -33.16 -30.25
CA LEU A 411 24.63 -34.40 -30.98
C LEU A 411 24.09 -35.50 -30.06
N TRP A 412 23.47 -36.52 -30.65
CA TRP A 412 22.97 -37.66 -29.89
C TRP A 412 24.03 -38.75 -29.83
N CYS A 413 24.56 -38.98 -28.62
CA CYS A 413 25.64 -39.91 -28.32
C CYS A 413 25.08 -41.13 -27.59
N GLY A 414 24.82 -42.22 -28.32
CA GLY A 414 24.24 -43.47 -27.80
C GLY A 414 22.80 -43.32 -27.29
N SER A 415 22.64 -42.78 -26.08
CA SER A 415 21.35 -42.61 -25.38
C SER A 415 21.18 -41.23 -24.71
N THR A 416 22.07 -40.28 -24.98
CA THR A 416 22.08 -38.95 -24.35
C THR A 416 22.46 -37.87 -25.37
N CYS A 417 21.82 -36.70 -25.28
CA CYS A 417 22.26 -35.52 -26.02
C CYS A 417 23.44 -34.86 -25.32
N THR A 418 24.56 -34.67 -26.02
CA THR A 418 25.81 -34.12 -25.48
C THR A 418 26.45 -33.18 -26.49
N PHE A 419 27.38 -32.33 -26.03
CA PHE A 419 28.25 -31.58 -26.93
C PHE A 419 29.21 -32.53 -27.66
N ASP A 420 29.57 -32.25 -28.92
CA ASP A 420 30.42 -33.10 -29.77
C ASP A 420 31.68 -33.62 -29.05
N ALA A 421 32.48 -32.71 -28.47
CA ALA A 421 33.73 -33.05 -27.78
C ALA A 421 33.57 -33.85 -26.47
N GLN A 422 32.34 -34.10 -25.99
CA GLN A 422 32.05 -34.95 -24.82
C GLN A 422 31.63 -36.38 -25.20
N CYS A 423 31.34 -36.65 -26.47
CA CYS A 423 30.92 -37.98 -26.91
C CYS A 423 32.11 -38.95 -27.04
N ASP A 424 31.92 -40.19 -26.57
CA ASP A 424 32.89 -41.27 -26.78
C ASP A 424 32.79 -41.75 -28.24
N LEU A 425 33.91 -41.71 -28.96
CA LEU A 425 34.03 -42.15 -30.36
C LEU A 425 33.70 -43.65 -30.59
N SER A 426 33.51 -44.42 -29.52
CA SER A 426 33.02 -45.82 -29.58
C SER A 426 31.50 -45.97 -29.46
N ALA A 427 30.76 -44.89 -29.14
CA ALA A 427 29.30 -44.86 -29.14
C ALA A 427 28.72 -44.67 -30.56
N GLU A 428 27.45 -45.02 -30.75
CA GLU A 428 26.75 -44.67 -31.98
C GLU A 428 26.34 -43.19 -31.96
N ILE A 429 26.82 -42.43 -32.95
CA ILE A 429 26.64 -40.98 -33.05
C ILE A 429 25.58 -40.65 -34.10
N THR A 430 24.52 -39.96 -33.69
CA THR A 430 23.52 -39.44 -34.61
C THR A 430 23.63 -37.92 -34.71
N LEU A 431 23.79 -37.43 -35.95
CA LEU A 431 23.97 -36.01 -36.29
C LEU A 431 22.78 -35.51 -37.11
N PRO A 432 22.55 -34.18 -37.20
CA PRO A 432 21.48 -33.60 -38.02
C PRO A 432 21.49 -34.03 -39.50
N HIS A 433 22.66 -34.46 -40.02
CA HIS A 433 22.89 -34.68 -41.46
C HIS A 433 23.55 -36.03 -41.82
N ASN A 434 23.87 -36.91 -40.86
CA ASN A 434 24.60 -38.15 -41.16
C ASN A 434 23.72 -39.32 -41.66
N GLY A 435 22.39 -39.14 -41.74
CA GLY A 435 21.46 -40.15 -42.24
C GLY A 435 21.19 -41.33 -41.28
N HIS A 436 21.76 -41.34 -40.07
CA HIS A 436 21.37 -42.29 -39.03
C HIS A 436 19.99 -41.94 -38.50
N ASN A 437 19.19 -42.95 -38.16
CA ASN A 437 17.87 -42.79 -37.56
C ASN A 437 17.98 -42.47 -36.06
N CYS A 438 16.93 -41.85 -35.52
CA CYS A 438 16.72 -41.85 -34.07
C CYS A 438 16.09 -43.19 -33.63
N PRO A 439 16.04 -43.49 -32.31
CA PRO A 439 15.29 -44.64 -31.79
C PRO A 439 13.84 -44.66 -32.27
N ASP A 440 13.19 -45.83 -32.18
CA ASP A 440 11.78 -45.95 -32.54
C ASP A 440 10.88 -45.09 -31.63
N PRO A 441 9.81 -44.46 -32.18
CA PRO A 441 8.96 -43.55 -31.40
C PRO A 441 8.28 -44.25 -30.22
N VAL A 442 8.16 -43.55 -29.09
CA VAL A 442 7.47 -44.07 -27.89
C VAL A 442 6.35 -43.12 -27.50
N LEU A 443 5.10 -43.58 -27.58
CA LEU A 443 3.93 -42.78 -27.21
C LEU A 443 3.70 -42.86 -25.69
N THR A 444 3.57 -41.70 -25.04
CA THR A 444 3.35 -41.58 -23.60
C THR A 444 1.90 -41.22 -23.23
N GLY A 445 1.13 -40.63 -24.15
CA GLY A 445 -0.27 -40.31 -23.90
C GLY A 445 -1.01 -39.65 -25.08
N VAL A 446 -2.29 -39.41 -24.87
CA VAL A 446 -3.19 -38.72 -25.80
C VAL A 446 -4.11 -37.76 -25.03
N ASN A 447 -4.44 -36.61 -25.61
CA ASN A 447 -5.38 -35.63 -25.07
C ASN A 447 -6.26 -35.01 -26.17
N PRO A 448 -7.60 -34.94 -26.01
CA PRO A 448 -8.39 -35.52 -24.93
C PRO A 448 -8.30 -37.06 -24.93
N ARG A 449 -8.67 -37.68 -23.81
CA ARG A 449 -8.62 -39.15 -23.65
C ARG A 449 -9.83 -39.87 -24.25
N SER A 450 -10.88 -39.13 -24.61
CA SER A 450 -12.10 -39.67 -25.19
C SER A 450 -12.74 -38.70 -26.19
N GLY A 451 -13.63 -39.22 -27.05
CA GLY A 451 -14.39 -38.47 -28.06
C GLY A 451 -15.62 -39.23 -28.54
N PRO A 452 -16.56 -38.56 -29.21
CA PRO A 452 -17.80 -39.17 -29.66
C PRO A 452 -17.53 -40.34 -30.62
N ILE A 453 -18.41 -41.34 -30.62
CA ILE A 453 -18.35 -42.48 -31.56
C ILE A 453 -18.35 -42.03 -33.03
N GLU A 454 -18.91 -40.85 -33.33
CA GLU A 454 -18.89 -40.23 -34.66
C GLU A 454 -17.50 -39.73 -35.12
N GLY A 455 -16.50 -39.66 -34.25
CA GLY A 455 -15.16 -39.13 -34.56
C GLY A 455 -15.11 -37.60 -34.57
N ASN A 456 -14.21 -37.02 -35.39
CA ASN A 456 -13.94 -35.58 -35.49
C ASN A 456 -13.33 -34.92 -34.23
N THR A 457 -12.88 -35.68 -33.24
CA THR A 457 -12.09 -35.13 -32.14
C THR A 457 -10.70 -34.79 -32.62
N VAL A 458 -10.25 -33.55 -32.42
CA VAL A 458 -8.83 -33.21 -32.54
C VAL A 458 -8.11 -33.76 -31.31
N ILE A 459 -7.27 -34.77 -31.50
CA ILE A 459 -6.40 -35.34 -30.47
C ILE A 459 -4.95 -34.90 -30.67
N ALA A 460 -4.27 -34.58 -29.58
CA ALA A 460 -2.83 -34.46 -29.50
C ALA A 460 -2.25 -35.75 -28.91
N VAL A 461 -1.33 -36.38 -29.63
CA VAL A 461 -0.58 -37.57 -29.22
C VAL A 461 0.83 -37.13 -28.82
N PHE A 462 1.30 -37.56 -27.65
CA PHE A 462 2.57 -37.15 -27.04
C PHE A 462 3.52 -38.32 -26.88
N GLY A 463 4.83 -38.04 -26.89
CA GLY A 463 5.85 -39.05 -26.68
C GLY A 463 7.29 -38.55 -26.84
N THR A 464 8.18 -39.47 -27.19
CA THR A 464 9.59 -39.20 -27.56
C THR A 464 9.91 -39.81 -28.92
N ASP A 465 10.81 -39.16 -29.67
CA ASP A 465 11.26 -39.57 -31.01
C ASP A 465 10.14 -39.69 -32.06
N LEU A 466 9.10 -38.85 -31.97
CA LEU A 466 7.96 -38.78 -32.91
C LEU A 466 8.32 -38.25 -34.32
N GLY A 467 9.61 -38.20 -34.70
CA GLY A 467 10.11 -37.66 -35.97
C GLY A 467 10.93 -36.38 -35.80
N ARG A 468 11.80 -36.08 -36.79
CA ARG A 468 12.62 -34.85 -36.82
C ARG A 468 11.88 -33.70 -37.50
N ARG A 469 10.91 -34.01 -38.34
CA ARG A 469 10.08 -33.06 -39.11
C ARG A 469 8.65 -33.56 -39.21
N PHE A 470 7.73 -32.68 -39.60
CA PHE A 470 6.34 -33.08 -39.81
C PHE A 470 6.19 -34.01 -41.03
N GLU A 471 7.04 -33.85 -42.04
CA GLU A 471 7.07 -34.69 -43.25
C GLU A 471 7.58 -36.12 -42.98
N ASP A 472 8.18 -36.37 -41.80
CA ASP A 472 8.59 -37.71 -41.39
C ASP A 472 7.38 -38.54 -40.92
N ILE A 473 6.24 -37.93 -40.59
CA ILE A 473 5.02 -38.63 -40.13
C ILE A 473 4.39 -39.39 -41.32
N ASP A 474 4.37 -40.72 -41.24
CA ASP A 474 3.74 -41.57 -42.26
C ASP A 474 2.25 -41.74 -41.99
N THR A 475 1.88 -42.36 -40.86
CA THR A 475 0.47 -42.45 -40.41
C THR A 475 0.33 -42.42 -38.89
N VAL A 476 -0.73 -41.78 -38.40
CA VAL A 476 -1.26 -41.98 -37.05
C VAL A 476 -2.51 -42.84 -37.18
N MET A 477 -2.62 -43.90 -36.37
CA MET A 477 -3.77 -44.81 -36.36
C MET A 477 -4.48 -44.75 -35.01
N VAL A 478 -5.82 -44.73 -35.03
CA VAL A 478 -6.67 -44.88 -33.84
C VAL A 478 -7.53 -46.12 -34.04
N GLY A 479 -7.23 -47.17 -33.29
CA GLY A 479 -7.71 -48.52 -33.55
C GLY A 479 -7.14 -49.04 -34.87
N ASN A 480 -8.03 -49.33 -35.82
CA ASN A 480 -7.66 -49.82 -37.16
C ASN A 480 -7.95 -48.79 -38.26
N GLN A 481 -8.13 -47.50 -37.92
CA GLN A 481 -8.46 -46.44 -38.86
C GLN A 481 -7.42 -45.30 -38.78
N PRO A 482 -7.06 -44.67 -39.91
CA PRO A 482 -6.13 -43.55 -39.91
C PRO A 482 -6.76 -42.30 -39.29
N CYS A 483 -5.95 -41.57 -38.53
CA CYS A 483 -6.26 -40.27 -37.95
C CYS A 483 -5.72 -39.19 -38.89
N ASP A 484 -6.54 -38.19 -39.24
CA ASP A 484 -6.16 -37.21 -40.26
C ASP A 484 -5.22 -36.14 -39.67
N VAL A 485 -3.96 -36.15 -40.09
CA VAL A 485 -2.92 -35.16 -39.71
C VAL A 485 -2.96 -33.90 -40.58
N ALA A 486 -3.77 -33.86 -41.63
CA ALA A 486 -3.81 -32.72 -42.56
C ALA A 486 -4.24 -31.44 -41.85
N GLY A 487 -3.43 -30.38 -42.03
CA GLY A 487 -3.66 -29.06 -41.40
C GLY A 487 -3.06 -28.88 -40.01
N PHE A 488 -2.50 -29.93 -39.38
CA PHE A 488 -1.94 -29.86 -38.02
C PHE A 488 -0.42 -29.61 -37.96
N ALA A 489 0.23 -29.35 -39.10
CA ALA A 489 1.67 -29.11 -39.18
C ALA A 489 2.18 -27.97 -38.28
N SER A 490 1.38 -26.92 -38.08
CA SER A 490 1.73 -25.79 -37.20
C SER A 490 1.60 -26.09 -35.70
N LEU A 491 1.01 -27.23 -35.33
CA LEU A 491 0.88 -27.70 -33.94
C LEU A 491 1.85 -28.86 -33.62
N TYR A 492 2.71 -29.22 -34.57
CA TYR A 492 3.71 -30.26 -34.39
C TYR A 492 4.85 -29.78 -33.49
N SER A 493 5.18 -30.57 -32.46
CA SER A 493 6.40 -30.41 -31.68
C SER A 493 7.38 -31.52 -32.08
N THR A 494 8.51 -31.14 -32.68
CA THR A 494 9.57 -32.07 -33.09
C THR A 494 9.93 -33.04 -31.97
N GLY A 495 9.97 -34.34 -32.31
CA GLY A 495 10.20 -35.45 -31.38
C GLY A 495 9.11 -35.69 -30.33
N GLY A 496 8.16 -34.77 -30.15
CA GLY A 496 7.41 -34.63 -28.91
C GLY A 496 5.89 -34.78 -28.99
N SER A 497 5.25 -34.19 -30.00
CA SER A 497 3.79 -34.28 -30.15
C SER A 497 3.27 -34.01 -31.55
N ILE A 498 2.25 -34.77 -31.96
CA ILE A 498 1.52 -34.62 -33.21
C ILE A 498 0.02 -34.48 -32.92
N SER A 499 -0.69 -33.62 -33.64
CA SER A 499 -2.15 -33.53 -33.57
C SER A 499 -2.81 -34.12 -34.81
N CYS A 500 -3.97 -34.76 -34.65
CA CYS A 500 -4.75 -35.34 -35.74
C CYS A 500 -6.25 -35.39 -35.40
N LEU A 501 -7.10 -35.51 -36.43
CA LEU A 501 -8.55 -35.62 -36.33
C LEU A 501 -8.99 -37.10 -36.31
N THR A 502 -9.74 -37.51 -35.27
CA THR A 502 -10.13 -38.92 -35.11
C THR A 502 -11.16 -39.37 -36.16
N PRO A 503 -11.03 -40.60 -36.68
CA PRO A 503 -12.04 -41.22 -37.52
C PRO A 503 -13.26 -41.67 -36.67
N PRO A 504 -14.41 -42.01 -37.29
CA PRO A 504 -15.50 -42.66 -36.59
C PRO A 504 -15.08 -44.02 -36.00
N GLY A 505 -15.61 -44.36 -34.82
CA GLY A 505 -15.19 -45.51 -34.03
C GLY A 505 -16.33 -46.30 -33.38
N SER A 506 -15.96 -47.41 -32.75
CA SER A 506 -16.86 -48.21 -31.90
C SER A 506 -16.63 -47.89 -30.43
N GLU A 507 -17.70 -47.80 -29.65
CA GLU A 507 -17.64 -47.48 -28.22
C GLU A 507 -16.66 -48.37 -27.44
N GLY A 508 -15.80 -47.75 -26.63
CA GLY A 508 -14.72 -48.39 -25.88
C GLY A 508 -13.31 -47.90 -26.28
N PRO A 509 -12.25 -48.48 -25.67
CA PRO A 509 -10.87 -48.07 -25.89
C PRO A 509 -10.32 -48.58 -27.23
N ALA A 510 -9.77 -47.67 -28.03
CA ALA A 510 -9.03 -47.93 -29.26
C ALA A 510 -7.53 -47.66 -29.05
N LEU A 511 -6.66 -48.55 -29.52
CA LEU A 511 -5.20 -48.40 -29.42
C LEU A 511 -4.71 -47.28 -30.36
N VAL A 512 -3.84 -46.40 -29.88
CA VAL A 512 -3.18 -45.37 -30.71
C VAL A 512 -1.78 -45.83 -31.09
N THR A 513 -1.46 -45.77 -32.38
CA THR A 513 -0.10 -46.02 -32.89
C THR A 513 0.33 -44.95 -33.90
N LEU A 514 1.64 -44.77 -34.04
CA LEU A 514 2.29 -43.86 -34.98
C LEU A 514 3.32 -44.64 -35.82
N SER A 515 3.38 -44.39 -37.12
CA SER A 515 4.51 -44.72 -37.98
C SER A 515 5.19 -43.45 -38.50
N ILE A 516 6.53 -43.51 -38.60
CA ILE A 516 7.36 -42.43 -39.15
C ILE A 516 8.36 -43.00 -40.16
N THR A 517 8.81 -42.16 -41.09
CA THR A 517 9.92 -42.45 -42.01
C THR A 517 11.21 -41.96 -41.38
N GLY A 518 12.13 -42.88 -41.06
CA GLY A 518 13.46 -42.55 -40.53
C GLY A 518 14.34 -41.82 -41.55
N ALA A 519 15.42 -41.19 -41.08
CA ALA A 519 16.37 -40.43 -41.90
C ALA A 519 17.05 -41.24 -43.03
N ASN A 520 17.13 -42.57 -42.88
CA ASN A 520 17.61 -43.51 -43.91
C ASN A 520 16.51 -44.01 -44.87
N GLY A 521 15.25 -43.58 -44.70
CA GLY A 521 14.10 -44.01 -45.49
C GLY A 521 13.39 -45.29 -45.00
N THR A 522 13.75 -45.87 -43.86
CA THR A 522 13.03 -47.03 -43.28
C THR A 522 11.86 -46.60 -42.40
N LEU A 523 10.73 -47.30 -42.50
CA LEU A 523 9.60 -47.09 -41.61
C LEU A 523 9.94 -47.55 -40.18
N GLN A 524 9.72 -46.66 -39.21
CA GLN A 524 9.76 -46.92 -37.77
C GLN A 524 8.34 -46.85 -37.21
N SER A 525 8.03 -47.61 -36.16
CA SER A 525 6.66 -47.72 -35.63
C SER A 525 6.64 -47.72 -34.11
N SER A 526 5.61 -47.08 -33.55
CA SER A 526 5.59 -46.78 -32.12
C SER A 526 5.30 -47.99 -31.26
N MET A 527 6.06 -48.15 -30.18
CA MET A 527 5.84 -49.18 -29.17
C MET A 527 5.05 -48.59 -27.99
N GLY A 528 3.86 -49.12 -27.67
CA GLY A 528 3.07 -48.62 -26.56
C GLY A 528 1.67 -49.24 -26.39
N THR A 529 0.98 -48.79 -25.34
CA THR A 529 -0.40 -49.18 -24.98
C THR A 529 -1.33 -47.98 -24.81
N VAL A 530 -0.97 -46.82 -25.36
CA VAL A 530 -1.79 -45.59 -25.33
C VAL A 530 -3.13 -45.87 -26.00
N THR A 531 -4.22 -45.51 -25.34
CA THR A 531 -5.58 -45.72 -25.84
C THR A 531 -6.38 -44.43 -25.80
N PHE A 532 -7.26 -44.29 -26.79
CA PHE A 532 -8.28 -43.25 -26.89
C PHE A 532 -9.65 -43.93 -26.80
N ALA A 533 -10.55 -43.42 -25.97
CA ALA A 533 -11.87 -44.03 -25.77
C ALA A 533 -12.94 -43.37 -26.64
N TYR A 534 -13.61 -44.13 -27.49
CA TYR A 534 -14.84 -43.67 -28.12
C TYR A 534 -16.00 -43.84 -27.12
N THR A 535 -16.78 -42.78 -26.90
CA THR A 535 -17.86 -42.73 -25.90
C THR A 535 -19.11 -42.10 -26.49
N ASP A 536 -20.30 -42.52 -26.04
CA ASP A 536 -21.56 -41.85 -26.40
C ASP A 536 -22.07 -40.97 -25.24
N PRO A 537 -21.97 -39.63 -25.31
CA PRO A 537 -22.43 -38.73 -24.25
C PRO A 537 -23.96 -38.67 -24.18
N GLN A 538 -24.52 -38.75 -22.97
CA GLN A 538 -25.97 -38.80 -22.73
C GLN A 538 -26.45 -37.66 -21.85
N ILE A 539 -27.61 -37.08 -22.17
CA ILE A 539 -28.27 -36.03 -21.37
C ILE A 539 -29.41 -36.66 -20.56
N SER A 540 -29.32 -36.61 -19.24
CA SER A 540 -30.35 -37.13 -18.32
C SER A 540 -31.43 -36.09 -18.03
N ASN A 541 -31.04 -34.90 -17.57
CA ASN A 541 -31.93 -33.76 -17.30
C ASN A 541 -31.14 -32.44 -17.16
N PHE A 542 -31.84 -31.33 -16.91
CA PHE A 542 -31.22 -30.06 -16.53
C PHE A 542 -32.12 -29.22 -15.62
N VAL A 543 -31.53 -28.33 -14.83
CA VAL A 543 -32.19 -27.44 -13.87
C VAL A 543 -31.45 -26.09 -13.81
N PRO A 544 -32.13 -24.93 -13.77
CA PRO A 544 -33.58 -24.74 -13.84
C PRO A 544 -34.14 -24.91 -15.27
N ILE A 545 -35.47 -24.96 -15.38
CA ILE A 545 -36.20 -25.07 -16.66
C ILE A 545 -36.77 -23.72 -17.15
N VAL A 546 -36.45 -22.63 -16.46
CA VAL A 546 -36.96 -21.28 -16.71
C VAL A 546 -35.90 -20.24 -16.35
N GLY A 547 -35.88 -19.12 -17.07
CA GLY A 547 -35.05 -17.94 -16.78
C GLY A 547 -35.53 -16.71 -17.56
N PRO A 548 -35.01 -15.51 -17.26
CA PRO A 548 -35.41 -14.27 -17.92
C PRO A 548 -34.94 -14.22 -19.38
N GLU A 549 -35.65 -13.46 -20.22
CA GLU A 549 -35.33 -13.21 -21.63
C GLU A 549 -33.96 -12.53 -21.83
N ALA A 550 -33.48 -11.78 -20.84
CA ALA A 550 -32.11 -11.25 -20.81
C ALA A 550 -31.02 -12.34 -20.67
N GLY A 551 -31.38 -13.59 -20.33
CA GLY A 551 -30.44 -14.68 -20.06
C GLY A 551 -29.64 -14.48 -18.77
N GLY A 552 -28.46 -15.08 -18.71
CA GLY A 552 -27.57 -15.06 -17.55
C GLY A 552 -27.82 -16.17 -16.53
N THR A 553 -28.92 -16.93 -16.65
CA THR A 553 -29.21 -18.10 -15.82
C THR A 553 -28.18 -19.20 -16.07
N VAL A 554 -27.58 -19.71 -15.00
CA VAL A 554 -26.69 -20.87 -14.99
C VAL A 554 -27.53 -22.14 -14.88
N VAL A 555 -27.52 -22.93 -15.94
CA VAL A 555 -28.22 -24.22 -16.05
C VAL A 555 -27.23 -25.34 -15.76
N THR A 556 -27.56 -26.17 -14.77
CA THR A 556 -26.84 -27.41 -14.46
C THR A 556 -27.52 -28.54 -15.23
N ILE A 557 -26.75 -29.23 -16.07
CA ILE A 557 -27.15 -30.32 -16.95
C ILE A 557 -26.50 -31.59 -16.41
N SER A 558 -27.28 -32.61 -16.10
CA SER A 558 -26.75 -33.90 -15.62
C SER A 558 -26.87 -34.96 -16.72
N GLY A 559 -25.93 -35.90 -16.74
CA GLY A 559 -25.76 -36.83 -17.85
C GLY A 559 -24.72 -37.91 -17.57
N PHE A 560 -24.13 -38.46 -18.64
CA PHE A 560 -23.04 -39.43 -18.60
C PHE A 560 -22.05 -39.13 -19.73
N ASN A 561 -20.76 -39.42 -19.49
CA ASN A 561 -19.66 -39.16 -20.42
C ASN A 561 -19.60 -37.70 -20.90
N LEU A 562 -20.05 -36.72 -20.10
CA LEU A 562 -20.18 -35.31 -20.54
C LEU A 562 -18.82 -34.61 -20.73
N GLN A 563 -17.70 -35.23 -20.36
CA GLN A 563 -16.33 -34.79 -20.68
C GLN A 563 -15.80 -35.37 -22.01
N THR A 564 -16.67 -36.00 -22.83
CA THR A 564 -16.32 -36.55 -24.14
C THR A 564 -15.85 -35.45 -25.11
N GLY A 565 -14.72 -35.67 -25.78
CA GLY A 565 -14.25 -34.83 -26.88
C GLY A 565 -13.34 -33.67 -26.45
N ASN A 566 -13.04 -32.79 -27.41
CA ASN A 566 -12.22 -31.60 -27.19
C ASN A 566 -13.06 -30.31 -27.11
N THR A 567 -14.07 -30.21 -27.97
CA THR A 567 -14.95 -29.03 -28.10
C THR A 567 -16.37 -29.37 -27.70
N ILE A 568 -16.91 -28.63 -26.73
CA ILE A 568 -18.25 -28.84 -26.20
C ILE A 568 -19.04 -27.53 -26.31
N GLU A 569 -20.16 -27.56 -27.03
CA GLU A 569 -21.06 -26.42 -27.19
C GLU A 569 -22.47 -26.76 -26.71
N ALA A 570 -23.19 -25.78 -26.19
CA ALA A 570 -24.57 -25.92 -25.75
C ALA A 570 -25.47 -24.82 -26.35
N TYR A 571 -26.69 -25.17 -26.73
CA TYR A 571 -27.67 -24.25 -27.30
C TYR A 571 -29.09 -24.57 -26.81
N PHE A 572 -29.90 -23.55 -26.59
CA PHE A 572 -31.37 -23.64 -26.49
C PHE A 572 -31.96 -23.02 -27.75
N GLY A 573 -32.44 -23.86 -28.67
CA GLY A 573 -32.82 -23.42 -30.02
C GLY A 573 -31.62 -22.80 -30.74
N ASN A 574 -31.71 -21.49 -31.03
CA ASN A 574 -30.63 -20.69 -31.61
C ASN A 574 -29.80 -19.90 -30.58
N SER A 575 -30.24 -19.82 -29.31
CA SER A 575 -29.52 -19.08 -28.26
C SER A 575 -28.43 -19.97 -27.64
N GLN A 576 -27.17 -19.54 -27.72
CA GLN A 576 -26.04 -20.26 -27.13
C GLN A 576 -26.13 -20.28 -25.59
N CYS A 577 -25.75 -21.40 -24.98
CA CYS A 577 -25.51 -21.52 -23.55
C CYS A 577 -24.00 -21.68 -23.34
N VAL A 578 -23.35 -20.64 -22.83
CA VAL A 578 -21.88 -20.58 -22.70
C VAL A 578 -21.43 -21.52 -21.59
N ILE A 579 -20.58 -22.51 -21.91
CA ILE A 579 -20.09 -23.48 -20.93
C ILE A 579 -19.33 -22.78 -19.79
N VAL A 580 -19.64 -23.16 -18.55
CA VAL A 580 -19.03 -22.65 -17.31
C VAL A 580 -18.12 -23.70 -16.67
N SER A 581 -18.55 -24.96 -16.64
CA SER A 581 -17.74 -26.09 -16.16
C SER A 581 -18.25 -27.42 -16.74
N VAL A 582 -17.37 -28.41 -16.84
CA VAL A 582 -17.68 -29.76 -17.35
C VAL A 582 -17.06 -30.81 -16.44
N GLN A 583 -17.90 -31.71 -15.94
CA GLN A 583 -17.59 -32.94 -15.22
C GLN A 583 -18.29 -34.10 -15.94
N ASP A 584 -17.87 -35.34 -15.69
CA ASP A 584 -18.32 -36.48 -16.48
C ASP A 584 -19.84 -36.77 -16.37
N ASP A 585 -20.42 -36.45 -15.20
CA ASP A 585 -21.84 -36.59 -14.88
C ASP A 585 -22.62 -35.26 -14.88
N SER A 586 -21.93 -34.12 -15.01
CA SER A 586 -22.49 -32.78 -14.76
C SER A 586 -21.80 -31.68 -15.57
N LEU A 587 -22.57 -30.91 -16.35
CA LEU A 587 -22.10 -29.79 -17.16
C LEU A 587 -22.91 -28.54 -16.78
N GLN A 588 -22.24 -27.41 -16.52
CA GLN A 588 -22.90 -26.14 -16.28
C GLN A 588 -22.71 -25.20 -17.46
N CYS A 589 -23.78 -24.54 -17.90
CA CYS A 589 -23.72 -23.52 -18.93
C CYS A 589 -24.57 -22.29 -18.55
N ARG A 590 -24.21 -21.10 -19.04
CA ARG A 590 -24.93 -19.84 -18.80
C ARG A 590 -25.68 -19.42 -20.06
N THR A 591 -26.99 -19.24 -19.94
CA THR A 591 -27.87 -18.85 -21.06
C THR A 591 -27.52 -17.48 -21.62
N SER A 592 -27.53 -17.35 -22.96
CA SER A 592 -27.54 -16.06 -23.66
C SER A 592 -28.98 -15.51 -23.77
N PRO A 593 -29.18 -14.23 -24.13
CA PRO A 593 -30.50 -13.67 -24.35
C PRO A 593 -31.34 -14.45 -25.38
N SER A 594 -32.66 -14.46 -25.19
CA SER A 594 -33.65 -15.01 -26.12
C SER A 594 -35.01 -14.35 -25.93
N THR A 595 -35.92 -14.48 -26.88
CA THR A 595 -37.25 -13.84 -26.79
C THR A 595 -38.13 -14.48 -25.69
N ALA A 596 -38.77 -13.67 -24.85
CA ALA A 596 -39.79 -14.17 -23.92
C ALA A 596 -40.88 -14.97 -24.65
N GLY A 597 -41.20 -16.15 -24.12
CA GLY A 597 -42.13 -17.11 -24.72
C GLY A 597 -41.44 -18.22 -25.53
N ASN A 598 -40.15 -18.09 -25.87
CA ASN A 598 -39.39 -19.19 -26.48
C ASN A 598 -39.21 -20.33 -25.46
N ALA A 599 -39.53 -21.56 -25.88
CA ALA A 599 -39.42 -22.75 -25.05
C ALA A 599 -38.77 -23.89 -25.84
N ASP A 600 -37.44 -24.01 -25.76
CA ASP A 600 -36.63 -24.89 -26.60
C ASP A 600 -35.92 -26.00 -25.80
N VAL A 601 -35.60 -27.09 -26.51
CA VAL A 601 -34.77 -28.18 -25.97
C VAL A 601 -33.30 -27.78 -25.96
N LEU A 602 -32.54 -28.30 -25.00
CA LEU A 602 -31.08 -28.22 -25.00
C LEU A 602 -30.53 -29.10 -26.12
N ARG A 603 -29.68 -28.54 -26.97
CA ARG A 603 -28.78 -29.26 -27.88
C ARG A 603 -27.35 -29.10 -27.39
N LEU A 604 -26.71 -30.20 -27.02
CA LEU A 604 -25.26 -30.27 -26.83
C LEU A 604 -24.59 -30.71 -28.13
N SER A 605 -23.38 -30.23 -28.36
CA SER A 605 -22.49 -30.63 -29.45
C SER A 605 -21.15 -31.02 -28.86
N PHE A 606 -20.64 -32.22 -29.16
CA PHE A 606 -19.35 -32.73 -28.74
C PHE A 606 -18.54 -33.00 -30.02
N ASP A 607 -17.55 -32.17 -30.34
CA ASP A 607 -16.79 -32.24 -31.61
C ASP A 607 -17.67 -32.33 -32.89
N GLY A 608 -18.86 -31.72 -32.84
CA GLY A 608 -19.87 -31.76 -33.91
C GLY A 608 -20.93 -32.86 -33.78
N ALA A 609 -20.73 -33.87 -32.92
CA ALA A 609 -21.73 -34.88 -32.59
C ALA A 609 -22.83 -34.27 -31.70
N HIS A 610 -24.08 -34.31 -32.15
CA HIS A 610 -25.19 -33.64 -31.45
C HIS A 610 -25.98 -34.58 -30.54
N ARG A 611 -26.34 -34.09 -29.36
CA ARG A 611 -27.24 -34.75 -28.39
C ARG A 611 -28.33 -33.77 -27.95
N THR A 612 -29.54 -34.24 -27.67
CA THR A 612 -30.69 -33.35 -27.42
C THR A 612 -31.51 -33.80 -26.22
N SER A 613 -31.90 -32.86 -25.35
CA SER A 613 -32.70 -33.14 -24.17
C SER A 613 -34.18 -33.40 -24.50
N THR A 614 -34.86 -34.11 -23.60
CA THR A 614 -36.33 -34.27 -23.61
C THR A 614 -37.06 -33.05 -23.04
N SER A 615 -36.52 -32.44 -21.98
CA SER A 615 -37.06 -31.22 -21.35
C SER A 615 -36.82 -29.97 -22.19
N ARG A 616 -37.66 -28.94 -22.00
CA ARG A 616 -37.52 -27.60 -22.59
C ARG A 616 -37.17 -26.57 -21.53
N PHE A 617 -36.28 -25.64 -21.87
CA PHE A 617 -36.03 -24.43 -21.10
C PHE A 617 -36.90 -23.30 -21.65
N SER A 618 -37.61 -22.60 -20.78
CA SER A 618 -38.52 -21.51 -21.17
C SER A 618 -37.94 -20.15 -20.79
N PHE A 619 -37.71 -19.30 -21.79
CA PHE A 619 -37.40 -17.89 -21.57
C PHE A 619 -38.70 -17.14 -21.28
N VAL A 620 -38.74 -16.39 -20.18
CA VAL A 620 -39.91 -15.60 -19.77
C VAL A 620 -39.51 -14.15 -19.56
N SER A 621 -40.49 -13.23 -19.50
CA SER A 621 -40.21 -11.80 -19.39
C SER A 621 -39.35 -11.46 -18.15
N ASN A 622 -38.54 -10.40 -18.28
CA ASN A 622 -37.66 -9.94 -17.21
C ASN A 622 -38.43 -9.63 -15.90
N PRO A 623 -37.82 -9.86 -14.72
CA PRO A 623 -38.40 -9.50 -13.43
C PRO A 623 -38.60 -7.99 -13.34
N GLN A 624 -39.62 -7.55 -12.60
CA GLN A 624 -39.95 -6.13 -12.45
C GLN A 624 -39.84 -5.70 -10.99
N ILE A 625 -39.32 -4.49 -10.73
CA ILE A 625 -39.26 -3.89 -9.40
C ILE A 625 -40.19 -2.67 -9.37
N THR A 626 -41.17 -2.69 -8.48
CA THR A 626 -42.21 -1.65 -8.36
C THR A 626 -41.94 -0.63 -7.28
N LYS A 627 -41.25 -1.00 -6.19
CA LYS A 627 -40.91 -0.08 -5.09
C LYS A 627 -39.78 -0.61 -4.24
N VAL A 628 -38.89 0.30 -3.83
CA VAL A 628 -37.84 0.10 -2.83
C VAL A 628 -38.10 1.05 -1.65
N SER A 629 -37.96 0.58 -0.43
CA SER A 629 -38.18 1.37 0.79
C SER A 629 -37.54 0.70 2.00
N PRO A 630 -36.91 1.43 2.93
CA PRO A 630 -36.67 2.89 2.92
C PRO A 630 -35.57 3.31 1.92
N LEU A 631 -35.37 4.61 1.75
CA LEU A 631 -34.36 5.20 0.84
C LEU A 631 -33.22 5.92 1.61
N ALA A 632 -32.92 5.45 2.82
CA ALA A 632 -31.83 5.98 3.65
C ALA A 632 -31.04 4.83 4.30
N SER A 633 -29.73 5.02 4.50
CA SER A 633 -28.80 4.09 5.13
C SER A 633 -27.75 4.84 5.97
N ILE A 634 -26.99 4.13 6.79
CA ILE A 634 -25.71 4.60 7.35
C ILE A 634 -24.55 4.23 6.42
N GLN A 635 -23.41 4.93 6.52
CA GLN A 635 -22.22 4.72 5.68
C GLN A 635 -21.67 3.29 5.73
N ALA A 636 -21.71 2.62 6.88
CA ALA A 636 -21.33 1.22 7.04
C ALA A 636 -22.29 0.20 6.38
N GLY A 637 -23.46 0.63 5.91
CA GLY A 637 -24.47 -0.24 5.31
C GLY A 637 -25.18 -1.17 6.31
N GLY A 638 -25.74 -2.25 5.78
CA GLY A 638 -26.42 -3.30 6.54
C GLY A 638 -27.88 -3.00 6.89
N ARG A 639 -28.46 -1.90 6.39
CA ARG A 639 -29.90 -1.63 6.58
C ARG A 639 -30.71 -2.45 5.59
N ASN A 640 -31.66 -3.23 6.09
CA ASN A 640 -32.55 -4.04 5.25
C ASN A 640 -33.56 -3.17 4.49
N LEU A 641 -33.35 -3.03 3.19
CA LEU A 641 -34.26 -2.39 2.25
C LEU A 641 -35.31 -3.41 1.76
N SER A 642 -36.59 -3.06 1.86
CA SER A 642 -37.68 -3.87 1.33
C SER A 642 -37.89 -3.53 -0.14
N VAL A 643 -37.74 -4.54 -0.99
CA VAL A 643 -37.95 -4.44 -2.44
C VAL A 643 -39.20 -5.24 -2.79
N THR A 644 -40.09 -4.63 -3.56
CA THR A 644 -41.34 -5.24 -4.04
C THR A 644 -41.38 -5.20 -5.56
N GLY A 645 -42.01 -6.21 -6.17
CA GLY A 645 -41.97 -6.41 -7.60
C GLY A 645 -42.70 -7.67 -8.05
N LYS A 646 -42.21 -8.29 -9.14
CA LYS A 646 -42.76 -9.51 -9.75
C LYS A 646 -41.68 -10.42 -10.32
N ASP A 647 -42.04 -11.69 -10.47
CA ASP A 647 -41.29 -12.73 -11.16
C ASP A 647 -39.87 -12.96 -10.60
N PHE A 648 -39.62 -12.60 -9.34
CA PHE A 648 -38.32 -12.78 -8.68
C PHE A 648 -37.92 -14.24 -8.52
N ASN A 649 -38.82 -15.20 -8.76
CA ASN A 649 -38.56 -16.64 -8.70
C ASN A 649 -37.75 -17.18 -9.89
N ILE A 650 -37.73 -16.49 -11.03
CA ILE A 650 -37.10 -16.99 -12.29
C ILE A 650 -35.58 -16.77 -12.35
N ILE A 651 -35.08 -15.82 -11.57
CA ILE A 651 -33.68 -15.41 -11.52
C ILE A 651 -32.89 -16.20 -10.48
N GLN A 652 -31.58 -16.32 -10.65
CA GLN A 652 -30.69 -16.98 -9.68
C GLN A 652 -29.88 -15.97 -8.87
N THR A 653 -29.27 -15.01 -9.56
CA THR A 653 -28.45 -13.94 -8.98
C THR A 653 -29.35 -12.83 -8.48
N LEU A 654 -29.06 -12.33 -7.27
CA LEU A 654 -29.89 -11.35 -6.57
C LEU A 654 -28.99 -10.44 -5.73
N LYS A 655 -28.52 -9.33 -6.29
CA LYS A 655 -27.75 -8.32 -5.52
C LYS A 655 -28.35 -6.93 -5.70
N ILE A 656 -28.18 -6.09 -4.69
CA ILE A 656 -28.29 -4.63 -4.84
C ILE A 656 -26.90 -4.08 -5.18
N VAL A 657 -26.86 -3.07 -6.04
CA VAL A 657 -25.65 -2.34 -6.41
C VAL A 657 -25.88 -0.85 -6.22
N VAL A 658 -24.93 -0.16 -5.58
CA VAL A 658 -24.94 1.28 -5.32
C VAL A 658 -23.74 1.92 -6.00
N TYR A 659 -23.97 3.05 -6.66
CA TYR A 659 -22.97 3.84 -7.38
C TYR A 659 -22.74 5.18 -6.65
N CYS A 660 -21.53 5.39 -6.14
CA CYS A 660 -21.09 6.66 -5.58
C CYS A 660 -20.27 7.46 -6.63
N PRO A 661 -20.59 8.73 -6.90
CA PRO A 661 -19.77 9.59 -7.75
C PRO A 661 -18.48 10.03 -7.02
N ALA A 662 -17.33 9.94 -7.71
CA ALA A 662 -16.02 9.97 -7.07
C ALA A 662 -14.89 10.49 -7.99
N ASN A 663 -14.50 11.76 -7.89
CA ASN A 663 -13.36 12.35 -8.64
C ASN A 663 -13.23 11.87 -10.11
N ASN A 664 -14.24 12.18 -10.94
CA ASN A 664 -14.38 11.73 -12.33
C ASN A 664 -14.55 10.21 -12.56
N SER A 665 -14.77 9.42 -11.51
CA SER A 665 -15.08 7.98 -11.55
C SER A 665 -16.42 7.67 -10.88
N LEU A 666 -17.00 6.50 -11.19
CA LEU A 666 -18.18 5.96 -10.51
C LEU A 666 -17.75 4.69 -9.76
N LEU A 667 -17.83 4.70 -8.43
CA LEU A 667 -17.47 3.57 -7.58
C LEU A 667 -18.69 2.70 -7.31
N GLN A 668 -18.51 1.38 -7.44
CA GLN A 668 -19.57 0.37 -7.34
C GLN A 668 -19.44 -0.42 -6.03
N PHE A 669 -20.54 -0.49 -5.27
CA PHE A 669 -20.64 -1.27 -4.04
C PHE A 669 -21.82 -2.25 -4.15
N GLU A 670 -21.59 -3.53 -3.84
CA GLU A 670 -22.59 -4.60 -4.00
C GLU A 670 -22.92 -5.29 -2.68
N GLU A 671 -24.16 -5.74 -2.52
CA GLU A 671 -24.59 -6.54 -1.37
C GLU A 671 -25.65 -7.59 -1.76
N GLN A 672 -25.64 -8.74 -1.10
CA GLN A 672 -26.46 -9.90 -1.46
C GLN A 672 -27.91 -9.75 -0.96
N CYS A 673 -28.86 -9.71 -1.89
CA CYS A 673 -30.28 -9.73 -1.57
C CYS A 673 -30.78 -11.14 -1.20
N ARG A 674 -31.82 -11.18 -0.37
CA ARG A 674 -32.57 -12.39 0.00
C ARG A 674 -33.97 -12.34 -0.59
N ARG A 675 -34.38 -13.42 -1.28
CA ARG A 675 -35.77 -13.60 -1.72
C ARG A 675 -36.67 -13.98 -0.54
N ASN A 676 -37.82 -13.31 -0.43
CA ASN A 676 -38.88 -13.64 0.52
C ASN A 676 -40.05 -14.34 -0.19
N SER A 677 -40.42 -13.85 -1.38
CA SER A 677 -41.43 -14.43 -2.27
C SER A 677 -41.06 -14.18 -3.75
N ASP A 678 -41.92 -14.59 -4.67
CA ASP A 678 -41.93 -14.18 -6.09
C ASP A 678 -42.02 -12.67 -6.32
N THR A 679 -42.46 -11.93 -5.30
CA THR A 679 -42.91 -10.53 -5.35
C THR A 679 -42.22 -9.64 -4.30
N SER A 680 -41.38 -10.20 -3.43
CA SER A 680 -40.67 -9.48 -2.36
C SER A 680 -39.23 -9.99 -2.14
N LEU A 681 -38.31 -9.04 -2.00
CA LEU A 681 -36.93 -9.25 -1.56
C LEU A 681 -36.61 -8.38 -0.33
N THR A 682 -35.60 -8.81 0.42
CA THR A 682 -34.89 -8.01 1.43
C THR A 682 -33.45 -7.82 0.96
N CYS A 683 -33.02 -6.59 0.72
CA CYS A 683 -31.66 -6.27 0.28
C CYS A 683 -30.96 -5.42 1.37
N PRO A 684 -29.87 -5.88 2.00
CA PRO A 684 -29.09 -5.02 2.87
C PRO A 684 -28.42 -3.92 2.05
N SER A 685 -28.34 -2.69 2.58
CA SER A 685 -27.57 -1.62 1.92
C SER A 685 -26.06 -1.92 1.94
N PRO A 686 -25.32 -1.71 0.84
CA PRO A 686 -23.87 -1.87 0.82
C PRO A 686 -23.12 -0.92 1.76
N ASP A 687 -21.94 -1.35 2.22
CA ASP A 687 -20.97 -0.52 2.94
C ASP A 687 -20.19 0.39 1.96
N ILE A 688 -20.22 1.70 2.20
CA ILE A 688 -19.59 2.72 1.34
C ILE A 688 -18.48 3.50 2.07
N ARG A 689 -18.07 3.07 3.27
CA ARG A 689 -17.05 3.76 4.09
C ARG A 689 -15.71 4.07 3.40
N PRO A 690 -15.24 3.31 2.37
CA PRO A 690 -14.02 3.68 1.63
C PRO A 690 -14.09 5.03 0.91
N TYR A 691 -15.29 5.55 0.60
CA TYR A 691 -15.44 6.81 -0.15
C TYR A 691 -16.45 7.82 0.43
N ARG A 692 -17.39 7.37 1.28
CA ARG A 692 -18.32 8.24 2.03
C ARG A 692 -19.12 9.23 1.14
N CYS A 693 -19.82 8.72 0.12
CA CYS A 693 -20.80 9.56 -0.59
C CYS A 693 -22.06 9.80 0.29
N ASN A 694 -22.68 10.97 0.18
CA ASN A 694 -23.89 11.32 0.94
C ASN A 694 -25.18 10.78 0.29
N ALA A 695 -25.14 10.49 -1.00
CA ALA A 695 -26.21 9.83 -1.74
C ALA A 695 -25.60 9.08 -2.94
N GLY A 696 -26.18 7.94 -3.28
CA GLY A 696 -25.81 7.16 -4.47
C GLY A 696 -27.03 6.82 -5.33
N THR A 697 -26.81 6.67 -6.64
CA THR A 697 -27.77 5.97 -7.50
C THR A 697 -27.63 4.46 -7.27
N PHE A 698 -28.67 3.69 -7.54
CA PHE A 698 -28.65 2.25 -7.25
C PHE A 698 -29.51 1.44 -8.20
N GLY A 699 -29.27 0.14 -8.21
CA GLY A 699 -30.06 -0.83 -8.95
C GLY A 699 -29.78 -2.24 -8.48
N PHE A 700 -30.07 -3.20 -9.35
CA PHE A 700 -30.10 -4.61 -8.98
C PHE A 700 -29.47 -5.49 -10.06
N ILE A 701 -28.58 -6.37 -9.62
CA ILE A 701 -28.01 -7.43 -10.47
C ILE A 701 -28.93 -8.63 -10.35
N MET A 702 -29.72 -8.85 -11.41
CA MET A 702 -30.67 -9.95 -11.55
C MET A 702 -30.33 -10.73 -12.81
N ASP A 703 -29.49 -11.76 -12.67
CA ASP A 703 -28.82 -12.46 -13.77
C ASP A 703 -28.21 -11.48 -14.81
N SER A 704 -28.65 -11.47 -16.07
CA SER A 704 -28.18 -10.51 -17.10
C SER A 704 -29.19 -9.39 -17.42
N VAL A 705 -30.15 -9.13 -16.53
CA VAL A 705 -31.18 -8.08 -16.70
C VAL A 705 -30.57 -6.68 -16.44
N THR A 706 -29.86 -6.16 -17.43
CA THR A 706 -29.10 -4.89 -17.33
C THR A 706 -29.99 -3.67 -17.08
N GLU A 707 -31.26 -3.73 -17.44
CA GLU A 707 -32.20 -2.61 -17.29
C GLU A 707 -32.54 -2.24 -15.84
N LEU A 708 -32.26 -3.13 -14.89
CA LEU A 708 -32.44 -2.90 -13.46
C LEU A 708 -31.18 -2.36 -12.77
N LEU A 709 -30.03 -2.29 -13.46
CA LEU A 709 -28.78 -1.77 -12.90
C LEU A 709 -28.87 -0.27 -12.56
N THR A 710 -29.65 0.51 -13.32
CA THR A 710 -29.93 1.93 -13.05
C THR A 710 -31.38 2.17 -12.66
N TRP A 711 -31.98 1.24 -11.90
CA TRP A 711 -33.39 1.31 -11.50
C TRP A 711 -33.72 2.63 -10.78
N SER A 712 -32.84 3.13 -9.91
CA SER A 712 -33.12 4.35 -9.13
C SER A 712 -33.19 5.60 -10.01
N GLU A 713 -32.33 5.71 -11.03
CA GLU A 713 -32.30 6.82 -11.99
C GLU A 713 -33.59 6.88 -12.82
N ARG A 714 -34.08 5.71 -13.28
CA ARG A 714 -35.34 5.61 -14.03
C ARG A 714 -36.58 5.97 -13.21
N ASN A 715 -36.49 5.89 -11.89
CA ASN A 715 -37.59 6.15 -10.95
C ASN A 715 -37.41 7.47 -10.18
N ASP A 716 -36.41 8.28 -10.53
CA ASP A 716 -36.07 9.56 -9.89
C ASP A 716 -35.91 9.45 -8.35
N VAL A 717 -35.17 8.43 -7.91
CA VAL A 717 -34.86 8.18 -6.50
C VAL A 717 -33.38 7.90 -6.27
N THR A 718 -32.88 8.27 -5.10
CA THR A 718 -31.52 8.02 -4.62
C THR A 718 -31.56 7.32 -3.27
N LEU A 719 -30.47 6.62 -2.92
CA LEU A 719 -30.27 6.07 -1.58
C LEU A 719 -29.39 7.05 -0.79
N GLU A 720 -29.96 7.73 0.20
CA GLU A 720 -29.25 8.66 1.07
C GLU A 720 -28.40 7.90 2.09
N TYR A 721 -27.18 8.39 2.35
CA TYR A 721 -26.22 7.78 3.26
C TYR A 721 -25.81 8.77 4.34
N PHE A 722 -26.22 8.48 5.57
CA PHE A 722 -25.96 9.27 6.76
C PHE A 722 -24.65 8.82 7.44
N PRO A 723 -23.97 9.72 8.17
CA PRO A 723 -22.81 9.36 8.98
C PRO A 723 -23.13 8.21 9.95
N ASP A 724 -22.13 7.35 10.19
CA ASP A 724 -22.27 6.24 11.12
C ASP A 724 -22.56 6.73 12.56
N PRO A 725 -23.52 6.12 13.27
CA PRO A 725 -23.82 6.45 14.65
C PRO A 725 -22.65 6.09 15.57
N VAL A 726 -22.55 6.77 16.70
CA VAL A 726 -21.58 6.46 17.77
C VAL A 726 -22.36 6.18 19.05
N TYR A 727 -22.06 5.06 19.72
CA TYR A 727 -22.60 4.76 21.05
C TYR A 727 -21.48 4.86 22.08
N PHE A 728 -21.76 5.46 23.23
CA PHE A 728 -20.80 5.56 24.32
C PHE A 728 -20.96 4.36 25.28
N PRO A 729 -19.85 3.77 25.75
CA PRO A 729 -19.90 2.70 26.75
C PRO A 729 -20.39 3.24 28.10
N PHE A 730 -20.76 2.34 29.01
CA PHE A 730 -21.15 2.70 30.37
C PHE A 730 -19.95 3.20 31.19
N ASP A 731 -20.15 4.27 31.96
CA ASP A 731 -19.16 4.76 32.92
C ASP A 731 -18.99 3.80 34.11
N GLY A 732 -17.75 3.58 34.56
CA GLY A 732 -17.45 2.80 35.77
C GLY A 732 -17.54 1.29 35.58
N GLU A 733 -18.13 0.57 36.55
CA GLU A 733 -18.18 -0.91 36.54
C GLU A 733 -19.26 -1.50 35.61
N GLY A 734 -20.20 -0.68 35.13
CA GLY A 734 -21.31 -1.09 34.26
C GLY A 734 -22.65 -0.47 34.66
N TYR A 735 -23.72 -0.88 33.97
CA TYR A 735 -25.07 -0.37 34.21
C TYR A 735 -25.75 -1.12 35.38
N ASP A 736 -25.87 -0.48 36.55
CA ASP A 736 -26.57 -1.03 37.72
C ASP A 736 -28.10 -0.90 37.58
N VAL A 737 -28.76 -2.06 37.40
CA VAL A 737 -30.21 -2.17 37.21
C VAL A 737 -31.00 -1.81 38.48
N MET A 738 -30.41 -1.95 39.67
CA MET A 738 -31.05 -1.64 40.94
C MET A 738 -30.91 -0.16 41.31
N ALA A 739 -29.79 0.49 40.96
CA ALA A 739 -29.58 1.91 41.18
C ALA A 739 -30.28 2.80 40.14
N ILE A 740 -30.26 2.40 38.85
CA ILE A 740 -30.70 3.24 37.72
C ILE A 740 -32.05 2.77 37.15
N GLY A 741 -32.39 1.49 37.33
CA GLY A 741 -33.68 0.90 36.94
C GLY A 741 -33.70 0.17 35.59
N TYR A 742 -34.79 -0.57 35.34
CA TYR A 742 -34.98 -1.45 34.18
C TYR A 742 -35.16 -0.74 32.81
N LEU A 743 -35.04 0.58 32.74
CA LEU A 743 -35.06 1.35 31.50
C LEU A 743 -33.65 1.87 31.20
N MET A 744 -32.86 1.03 30.53
CA MET A 744 -31.47 1.30 30.20
C MET A 744 -31.38 2.41 29.16
N LYS A 745 -30.87 3.56 29.59
CA LYS A 745 -30.54 4.70 28.74
C LYS A 745 -29.12 4.52 28.23
N ILE A 746 -28.98 4.43 26.91
CA ILE A 746 -27.71 4.34 26.20
C ILE A 746 -27.50 5.69 25.52
N HIS A 747 -26.35 6.32 25.77
CA HIS A 747 -25.99 7.59 25.15
C HIS A 747 -25.15 7.38 23.90
N GLY A 748 -25.22 8.34 22.99
CA GLY A 748 -24.50 8.29 21.72
C GLY A 748 -24.68 9.57 20.92
N LYS A 749 -24.52 9.46 19.60
CA LYS A 749 -24.71 10.52 18.60
C LYS A 749 -25.14 9.92 17.27
N GLY A 750 -26.05 10.56 16.53
CA GLY A 750 -26.52 10.12 15.22
C GLY A 750 -27.43 8.90 15.24
N ILE A 751 -28.02 8.54 16.39
CA ILE A 751 -28.72 7.27 16.63
C ILE A 751 -29.98 7.10 15.75
N ASP A 752 -30.71 8.17 15.45
CA ASP A 752 -31.96 8.15 14.68
C ASP A 752 -31.79 8.65 13.22
N SER A 753 -30.56 8.98 12.80
CA SER A 753 -30.26 9.66 11.52
C SER A 753 -30.85 8.95 10.30
N ALA A 754 -30.81 7.62 10.28
CA ALA A 754 -31.32 6.81 9.17
C ALA A 754 -32.37 5.78 9.60
N VAL A 755 -32.28 5.20 10.80
CA VAL A 755 -33.04 4.00 11.20
C VAL A 755 -34.11 4.27 12.25
N THR A 756 -35.08 3.36 12.34
CA THR A 756 -36.16 3.37 13.34
C THR A 756 -35.85 2.48 14.53
N ALA A 757 -36.55 2.69 15.65
CA ALA A 757 -36.37 1.93 16.89
C ALA A 757 -36.52 0.41 16.74
N LYS A 758 -37.26 -0.06 15.73
CA LYS A 758 -37.48 -1.48 15.44
C LYS A 758 -36.36 -2.14 14.63
N GLU A 759 -35.49 -1.33 14.01
CA GLU A 759 -34.38 -1.79 13.18
C GLU A 759 -33.08 -1.94 13.99
N ILE A 760 -32.95 -1.23 15.12
CA ILE A 760 -31.83 -1.37 16.05
C ILE A 760 -32.08 -2.57 16.97
N VAL A 761 -31.12 -3.49 17.05
CA VAL A 761 -31.21 -4.66 17.94
C VAL A 761 -30.23 -4.50 19.08
N VAL A 762 -30.75 -4.36 20.31
CA VAL A 762 -29.94 -4.36 21.53
C VAL A 762 -30.06 -5.74 22.19
N THR A 763 -28.93 -6.36 22.49
CA THR A 763 -28.83 -7.62 23.22
C THR A 763 -28.18 -7.39 24.58
N VAL A 764 -28.60 -8.15 25.59
CA VAL A 764 -27.98 -8.19 26.91
C VAL A 764 -27.73 -9.66 27.21
N GLY A 765 -26.49 -10.11 27.03
CA GLY A 765 -26.16 -11.54 27.01
C GLY A 765 -26.98 -12.29 25.95
N SER A 766 -27.66 -13.36 26.36
CA SER A 766 -28.48 -14.21 25.50
C SER A 766 -29.83 -13.61 25.09
N GLU A 767 -30.29 -12.54 25.73
CA GLU A 767 -31.64 -12.00 25.56
C GLU A 767 -31.65 -10.71 24.74
N ARG A 768 -32.77 -10.46 24.03
CA ARG A 768 -33.01 -9.19 23.35
C ARG A 768 -33.70 -8.19 24.27
N CYS A 769 -33.19 -6.97 24.26
CA CYS A 769 -33.75 -5.85 24.99
C CYS A 769 -34.69 -5.06 24.06
N GLU A 770 -35.90 -4.71 24.55
CA GLU A 770 -36.93 -4.05 23.74
C GLU A 770 -36.63 -2.54 23.66
N VAL A 771 -36.26 -2.05 22.46
CA VAL A 771 -35.99 -0.61 22.23
C VAL A 771 -37.32 0.14 22.20
N SER A 772 -37.48 1.07 23.15
CA SER A 772 -38.73 1.78 23.43
C SER A 772 -38.75 3.22 22.92
N VAL A 773 -37.59 3.89 22.92
CA VAL A 773 -37.40 5.27 22.44
C VAL A 773 -36.04 5.35 21.77
N ILE A 774 -35.97 6.08 20.65
CA ILE A 774 -34.73 6.56 20.05
C ILE A 774 -34.81 8.07 19.86
N GLY A 775 -33.64 8.72 19.84
CA GLY A 775 -33.40 10.08 19.39
C GLY A 775 -31.90 10.26 19.18
N ASP A 776 -31.48 11.26 18.39
CA ASP A 776 -30.09 11.53 17.98
C ASP A 776 -29.00 11.14 19.00
N ASN A 777 -29.14 11.54 20.27
CA ASN A 777 -28.14 11.31 21.32
C ASN A 777 -28.56 10.31 22.42
N ILE A 778 -29.69 9.60 22.27
CA ILE A 778 -30.18 8.64 23.27
C ILE A 778 -31.00 7.48 22.68
N LEU A 779 -30.71 6.27 23.14
CA LEU A 779 -31.54 5.08 22.95
C LEU A 779 -32.02 4.56 24.30
N VAL A 780 -33.31 4.26 24.44
CA VAL A 780 -33.89 3.74 25.70
C VAL A 780 -34.41 2.33 25.49
N CYS A 781 -33.78 1.38 26.17
CA CYS A 781 -34.06 -0.03 26.04
C CYS A 781 -34.57 -0.63 27.34
N LYS A 782 -35.59 -1.49 27.26
CA LYS A 782 -36.25 -2.10 28.41
C LYS A 782 -35.62 -3.45 28.74
N LEU A 783 -34.93 -3.50 29.88
CA LEU A 783 -34.22 -4.68 30.34
C LEU A 783 -35.19 -5.79 30.79
N PRO A 784 -34.83 -7.08 30.58
CA PRO A 784 -35.56 -8.19 31.18
C PRO A 784 -35.46 -8.13 32.71
N LYS A 785 -36.49 -8.62 33.40
CA LYS A 785 -36.59 -8.60 34.88
C LYS A 785 -35.70 -9.65 35.58
N ILE A 786 -35.23 -10.63 34.83
CA ILE A 786 -34.36 -11.72 35.28
C ILE A 786 -33.06 -11.56 34.49
N GLN A 787 -31.91 -11.75 35.15
CA GLN A 787 -30.61 -11.64 34.50
C GLN A 787 -30.48 -12.67 33.36
N PRO A 788 -30.19 -12.23 32.11
CA PRO A 788 -29.87 -13.14 31.00
C PRO A 788 -28.60 -13.94 31.22
N THR A 789 -28.44 -15.05 30.49
CA THR A 789 -27.19 -15.80 30.46
C THR A 789 -26.12 -15.00 29.70
N SER A 790 -24.90 -14.90 30.21
CA SER A 790 -23.82 -14.24 29.46
C SER A 790 -23.26 -15.15 28.37
N LEU A 791 -22.93 -14.57 27.21
CA LEU A 791 -22.39 -15.29 26.05
C LEU A 791 -20.87 -15.53 26.14
N ASP A 792 -20.18 -14.75 26.95
CA ASP A 792 -18.73 -14.83 27.21
C ASP A 792 -18.36 -15.68 28.43
N GLY A 793 -19.36 -16.23 29.14
CA GLY A 793 -19.17 -16.94 30.42
C GLY A 793 -18.98 -16.03 31.65
N SER A 794 -19.03 -14.70 31.52
CA SER A 794 -19.02 -13.76 32.65
C SER A 794 -20.26 -13.92 33.53
N TYR A 795 -20.14 -13.57 34.82
CA TYR A 795 -21.28 -13.57 35.74
C TYR A 795 -22.35 -12.51 35.38
N TYR A 796 -21.93 -11.35 34.88
CA TYR A 796 -22.85 -10.29 34.41
C TYR A 796 -22.85 -10.23 32.87
N PRO A 797 -24.04 -10.18 32.23
CA PRO A 797 -24.15 -10.09 30.78
C PRO A 797 -23.70 -8.74 30.24
N ALA A 798 -23.00 -8.74 29.11
CA ALA A 798 -22.66 -7.53 28.36
C ALA A 798 -23.86 -7.02 27.54
N ALA A 799 -24.02 -5.70 27.45
CA ALA A 799 -24.95 -5.04 26.54
C ALA A 799 -24.26 -4.73 25.21
N VAL A 800 -24.86 -5.15 24.09
CA VAL A 800 -24.35 -4.95 22.74
C VAL A 800 -25.45 -4.33 21.87
N VAL A 801 -25.11 -3.31 21.10
CA VAL A 801 -26.00 -2.66 20.12
C VAL A 801 -25.58 -3.07 18.71
N HIS A 802 -26.52 -3.63 17.95
CA HIS A 802 -26.38 -3.90 16.53
C HIS A 802 -27.19 -2.86 15.75
N HIS A 803 -26.53 -2.13 14.85
CA HIS A 803 -27.10 -1.05 14.07
C HIS A 803 -26.58 -1.14 12.62
N GLY A 804 -27.38 -1.72 11.72
CA GLY A 804 -26.89 -2.10 10.40
C GLY A 804 -25.73 -3.08 10.51
N ASN A 805 -24.63 -2.82 9.78
CA ASN A 805 -23.39 -3.60 9.88
C ASN A 805 -22.52 -3.25 11.12
N LEU A 806 -22.90 -2.24 11.92
CA LEU A 806 -22.12 -1.81 13.09
C LEU A 806 -22.53 -2.57 14.36
N ILE A 807 -21.52 -2.87 15.20
CA ILE A 807 -21.69 -3.57 16.47
C ILE A 807 -20.93 -2.78 17.55
N PHE A 808 -21.62 -2.38 18.62
CA PHE A 808 -21.06 -1.62 19.73
C PHE A 808 -21.22 -2.38 21.04
N ASN A 809 -20.11 -2.67 21.72
CA ASN A 809 -20.14 -3.24 23.08
C ASN A 809 -20.15 -2.09 24.09
N LEU A 810 -21.18 -2.02 24.93
CA LEU A 810 -21.37 -0.94 25.90
C LEU A 810 -20.78 -1.26 27.28
N GLY A 811 -20.45 -2.53 27.55
CA GLY A 811 -20.05 -3.00 28.87
C GLY A 811 -21.13 -3.82 29.59
N LYS A 812 -20.91 -4.09 30.88
CA LYS A 812 -21.69 -5.05 31.67
C LYS A 812 -22.99 -4.46 32.22
N VAL A 813 -24.03 -5.29 32.34
CA VAL A 813 -25.31 -4.94 33.00
C VAL A 813 -25.39 -5.70 34.32
N ILE A 814 -25.35 -4.96 35.43
CA ILE A 814 -25.25 -5.49 36.79
C ILE A 814 -26.66 -5.63 37.37
N TYR A 815 -27.12 -6.87 37.51
CA TYR A 815 -28.36 -7.19 38.21
C TYR A 815 -28.06 -7.39 39.70
N GLY A 816 -28.42 -6.40 40.53
CA GLY A 816 -28.20 -6.48 41.97
C GLY A 816 -28.98 -7.63 42.61
N HIS A 817 -28.27 -8.64 43.12
CA HIS A 817 -28.89 -9.75 43.82
C HIS A 817 -29.38 -9.30 45.21
N ARG A 818 -30.63 -9.61 45.56
CA ARG A 818 -31.04 -9.69 46.97
C ARG A 818 -30.33 -10.91 47.60
N ALA A 819 -29.09 -10.74 48.01
CA ALA A 819 -28.27 -11.76 48.64
C ALA A 819 -27.51 -11.25 49.87
N ASP A 820 -28.03 -10.23 50.55
CA ASP A 820 -27.55 -9.82 51.88
C ASP A 820 -28.70 -9.47 52.84
N LEU A 821 -29.62 -10.42 53.00
CA LEU A 821 -30.63 -10.42 54.06
C LEU A 821 -30.51 -11.63 55.01
N ILE A 822 -29.47 -12.46 54.83
CA ILE A 822 -29.19 -13.63 55.68
C ILE A 822 -27.87 -13.45 56.46
N ALA A 823 -26.88 -12.72 55.95
CA ALA A 823 -25.65 -12.41 56.68
C ALA A 823 -25.83 -11.39 57.83
N ILE A 824 -26.86 -10.53 57.76
CA ILE A 824 -27.10 -9.45 58.74
C ILE A 824 -27.95 -9.91 59.94
N LEU A 825 -28.67 -11.03 59.85
CA LEU A 825 -29.53 -11.55 60.93
C LEU A 825 -28.82 -12.50 61.92
N VAL A 826 -27.62 -12.98 61.60
CA VAL A 826 -26.83 -13.87 62.47
C VAL A 826 -26.06 -13.12 63.58
N PRO A 827 -25.45 -11.93 63.33
CA PRO A 827 -24.79 -11.16 64.39
C PRO A 827 -25.76 -10.60 65.44
N SER A 828 -26.99 -10.24 65.04
CA SER A 828 -27.98 -9.55 65.88
C SER A 828 -28.54 -10.39 67.04
N VAL A 829 -28.33 -11.71 67.05
CA VAL A 829 -28.74 -12.60 68.16
C VAL A 829 -27.54 -13.05 69.00
N ILE A 830 -26.38 -13.30 68.37
CA ILE A 830 -25.22 -13.90 69.04
C ILE A 830 -24.43 -12.87 69.87
N ILE A 831 -24.31 -11.63 69.40
CA ILE A 831 -23.61 -10.54 70.12
C ILE A 831 -24.30 -10.15 71.44
N PRO A 832 -25.63 -9.94 71.52
CA PRO A 832 -26.27 -9.65 72.81
C PRO A 832 -26.25 -10.85 73.76
N LEU A 833 -26.35 -12.10 73.27
CA LEU A 833 -26.34 -13.30 74.12
C LEU A 833 -24.96 -13.55 74.75
N SER A 834 -23.89 -13.40 73.96
CA SER A 834 -22.51 -13.52 74.45
C SER A 834 -22.14 -12.40 75.44
N MET A 835 -22.55 -11.15 75.18
CA MET A 835 -22.38 -10.04 76.13
C MET A 835 -23.15 -10.26 77.44
N ALA A 836 -24.37 -10.80 77.38
CA ALA A 836 -25.16 -11.11 78.59
C ALA A 836 -24.51 -12.23 79.44
N ILE A 837 -23.98 -13.28 78.80
CA ILE A 837 -23.27 -14.38 79.48
C ILE A 837 -21.95 -13.87 80.09
N LEU A 838 -21.18 -13.03 79.38
CA LEU A 838 -19.97 -12.40 79.91
C LEU A 838 -20.26 -11.44 81.07
N LEU A 839 -21.34 -10.66 81.01
CA LEU A 839 -21.79 -9.81 82.13
C LEU A 839 -22.23 -10.62 83.35
N ALA A 840 -22.93 -11.74 83.16
CA ALA A 840 -23.32 -12.63 84.26
C ALA A 840 -22.10 -13.32 84.91
N ALA A 841 -21.14 -13.81 84.10
CA ALA A 841 -19.89 -14.38 84.59
C ALA A 841 -19.03 -13.33 85.31
N CYS A 842 -18.91 -12.12 84.74
CA CYS A 842 -18.19 -10.99 85.33
C CYS A 842 -18.84 -10.56 86.67
N LEU A 843 -20.16 -10.48 86.76
CA LEU A 843 -20.86 -10.13 88.01
C LEU A 843 -20.71 -11.20 89.11
N MET A 844 -20.59 -12.49 88.76
CA MET A 844 -20.25 -13.54 89.73
C MET A 844 -18.77 -13.46 90.16
N TYR A 845 -17.85 -13.24 89.21
CA TYR A 845 -16.42 -13.07 89.47
C TYR A 845 -16.12 -11.82 90.34
N CYS A 846 -16.74 -10.68 90.03
CA CYS A 846 -16.65 -9.44 90.82
C CYS A 846 -17.29 -9.57 92.22
N ARG A 847 -18.28 -10.46 92.41
CA ARG A 847 -18.79 -10.79 93.76
C ARG A 847 -17.80 -11.65 94.56
N GLN A 848 -16.97 -12.46 93.91
CA GLN A 848 -16.00 -13.33 94.56
C GLN A 848 -14.67 -12.61 94.86
N MET A 849 -14.12 -11.81 93.92
CA MET A 849 -12.88 -11.05 94.15
C MET A 849 -13.02 -9.90 95.15
N ARG A 850 -14.23 -9.36 95.36
CA ARG A 850 -14.48 -8.37 96.45
C ARG A 850 -14.22 -8.93 97.86
N ARG A 851 -14.02 -10.25 98.04
CA ARG A 851 -13.58 -10.86 99.30
C ARG A 851 -12.06 -10.93 99.49
N LYS A 852 -11.24 -10.55 98.51
CA LYS A 852 -9.77 -10.52 98.62
C LYS A 852 -9.16 -9.14 98.38
N ARG A 853 -9.88 -8.11 98.83
CA ARG A 853 -9.27 -6.84 99.26
C ARG A 853 -8.29 -7.17 100.41
N ASN A 854 -7.20 -6.43 100.53
CA ASN A 854 -6.15 -6.60 101.55
C ASN A 854 -5.14 -7.75 101.26
N PHE A 855 -4.36 -7.61 100.20
CA PHE A 855 -2.92 -7.56 100.42
C PHE A 855 -2.43 -6.23 99.88
N GLU A 856 -2.36 -5.27 100.78
CA GLU A 856 -1.70 -3.98 100.56
C GLU A 856 -0.21 -4.16 100.29
N GLN A 857 0.39 -3.10 99.73
CA GLN A 857 1.81 -2.76 99.89
C GLN A 857 2.80 -3.72 99.21
N GLN A 858 3.92 -3.26 98.64
CA GLN A 858 4.66 -2.01 98.91
C GLN A 858 5.49 -1.61 97.66
N LEU A 859 6.15 -0.45 97.73
CA LEU A 859 6.97 0.18 96.66
C LEU A 859 6.19 0.62 95.41
N MET A 860 6.42 1.80 94.82
CA MET A 860 7.13 3.05 95.15
C MET A 860 6.91 3.95 93.90
N GLU A 861 6.93 5.27 93.90
CA GLU A 861 6.79 6.27 94.94
C GLU A 861 6.20 7.53 94.27
N ARG A 862 5.43 8.29 95.04
CA ARG A 862 5.39 9.77 95.10
C ARG A 862 5.90 10.52 93.86
N LEU A 863 5.00 11.18 93.12
CA LEU A 863 4.54 12.57 93.37
C LEU A 863 5.59 13.62 93.03
N LEU A 864 5.11 14.75 92.49
CA LEU A 864 5.89 15.89 92.01
C LEU A 864 6.55 15.61 90.64
N GLU A 865 6.52 16.50 89.64
CA GLU A 865 5.77 17.74 89.48
C GLU A 865 5.86 18.25 88.03
N PHE A 866 5.20 19.38 87.76
CA PHE A 866 5.71 20.48 86.93
C PHE A 866 7.10 20.28 86.27
N HIS A 867 7.16 20.04 84.95
CA HIS A 867 7.80 20.94 83.96
C HIS A 867 7.82 20.34 82.54
N HIS A 868 7.61 21.23 81.56
CA HIS A 868 8.06 21.24 80.15
C HIS A 868 7.96 19.97 79.26
N ALA A 869 7.73 20.10 77.95
CA ALA A 869 7.65 21.30 77.11
C ALA A 869 6.17 21.59 76.71
N ILE A 870 5.67 22.83 76.55
CA ILE A 870 6.14 23.91 75.64
C ILE A 870 6.20 23.41 74.19
N SER A 871 5.71 24.07 73.16
CA SER A 871 4.74 25.18 72.93
C SER A 871 4.62 25.27 71.38
N SER A 872 3.99 26.22 70.69
CA SER A 872 3.07 27.35 70.94
C SER A 872 2.36 27.56 69.59
N ALA A 873 1.02 27.68 69.57
CA ALA A 873 0.30 28.96 69.46
C ALA A 873 0.56 29.71 68.13
N ASN A 874 -0.46 29.87 67.27
CA ASN A 874 -1.37 31.04 67.25
C ASN A 874 -0.62 32.38 67.07
N LYS A 875 -1.04 33.32 66.21
CA LYS A 875 -2.44 33.72 65.94
C LYS A 875 -2.55 34.64 64.71
N GLN A 876 -3.69 34.53 64.02
CA GLN A 876 -4.46 35.54 63.26
C GLN A 876 -4.04 37.04 63.17
N ILE A 877 -4.31 37.61 61.97
CA ILE A 877 -4.97 38.92 61.65
C ILE A 877 -4.15 40.19 61.21
N LEU A 878 -4.55 40.68 60.00
CA LEU A 878 -4.55 42.05 59.38
C LEU A 878 -3.28 42.86 59.00
N ASP A 879 -3.36 43.43 57.78
CA ASP A 879 -2.77 44.64 57.15
C ASP A 879 -1.26 44.97 57.17
N GLY A 880 -0.77 45.51 56.03
CA GLY A 880 0.47 46.32 55.98
C GLY A 880 1.36 46.18 54.74
N SER A 881 1.53 47.29 54.01
CA SER A 881 2.28 47.54 52.76
C SER A 881 3.82 47.27 52.70
N GLU A 882 4.30 47.11 51.45
CA GLU A 882 5.66 47.44 50.90
C GLU A 882 6.91 46.58 51.22
N GLY A 883 7.66 46.17 50.16
CA GLY A 883 9.08 45.75 50.27
C GLY A 883 9.61 44.73 49.23
N ARG A 884 10.63 45.10 48.43
CA ARG A 884 11.42 44.24 47.49
C ARG A 884 12.32 43.23 48.28
N THR A 885 12.91 42.12 47.81
CA THR A 885 13.44 41.71 46.46
C THR A 885 13.72 40.17 46.39
N CYS A 886 14.14 39.65 45.23
CA CYS A 886 14.31 38.25 44.78
C CYS A 886 15.14 37.23 45.61
N THR A 887 14.77 35.93 45.57
CA THR A 887 15.58 34.81 45.00
C THR A 887 14.83 33.45 44.94
N LEU A 888 15.25 32.57 44.03
CA LEU A 888 14.78 31.18 43.73
C LEU A 888 15.67 30.15 44.49
N PRO A 889 15.24 28.88 44.77
CA PRO A 889 15.27 27.83 43.72
C PRO A 889 14.31 26.59 43.83
N THR A 890 13.82 26.16 42.66
CA THR A 890 13.62 24.79 42.11
C THR A 890 13.06 23.60 42.93
N SER A 891 12.05 22.91 42.35
CA SER A 891 12.02 21.43 42.30
C SER A 891 11.49 20.90 40.96
N LYS A 892 12.31 20.03 40.37
CA LYS A 892 12.30 19.37 39.04
C LYS A 892 10.94 18.87 38.49
N GLN A 893 10.58 19.36 37.31
CA GLN A 893 9.97 18.51 36.25
C GLN A 893 11.05 18.18 35.23
N LYS A 894 11.20 16.91 34.83
CA LYS A 894 12.13 16.52 33.74
C LYS A 894 11.50 16.94 32.41
N ARG A 895 12.22 17.75 31.63
CA ARG A 895 11.78 18.32 30.35
C ARG A 895 12.88 18.06 29.33
N ILE A 896 12.72 17.02 28.52
CA ILE A 896 13.67 16.69 27.45
C ILE A 896 13.37 17.61 26.26
N VAL A 897 14.41 18.25 25.72
CA VAL A 897 14.33 19.17 24.59
C VAL A 897 15.08 18.55 23.42
N LEU A 898 14.33 18.10 22.41
CA LEU A 898 14.85 17.77 21.09
C LEU A 898 14.26 18.78 20.08
N ASN A 899 15.04 19.10 19.05
CA ASN A 899 14.90 20.28 18.20
C ASN A 899 13.45 20.67 17.79
N ARG A 900 12.96 21.77 18.39
CA ARG A 900 11.83 22.63 17.95
C ARG A 900 10.53 21.94 17.48
N ARG A 901 10.19 20.73 17.96
CA ARG A 901 8.80 20.25 18.00
C ARG A 901 8.49 19.65 19.36
N ILE A 902 7.41 20.12 20.00
CA ILE A 902 7.01 19.67 21.35
C ILE A 902 6.10 18.44 21.23
N SER A 903 6.67 17.25 21.41
CA SER A 903 5.91 16.02 21.66
C SER A 903 5.89 15.73 23.16
N PHE A 904 4.73 15.89 23.81
CA PHE A 904 4.55 15.47 25.20
C PHE A 904 4.46 13.94 25.27
N VAL A 905 5.35 13.29 26.02
CA VAL A 905 5.19 11.88 26.41
C VAL A 905 4.21 11.82 27.59
N PRO A 906 3.06 11.12 27.48
CA PRO A 906 2.10 11.02 28.57
C PRO A 906 2.65 10.27 29.79
N SER A 907 2.35 10.76 30.99
CA SER A 907 2.92 10.25 32.26
C SER A 907 2.52 8.80 32.58
N ASP A 908 1.40 8.34 32.03
CA ASP A 908 0.85 6.99 32.19
C ASP A 908 1.62 5.92 31.40
N VAL A 909 2.56 6.32 30.53
CA VAL A 909 3.42 5.40 29.76
C VAL A 909 4.79 5.21 30.40
N LEU A 910 5.17 6.07 31.36
CA LEU A 910 6.53 6.11 31.90
C LEU A 910 6.77 5.01 32.94
N ILE A 911 7.63 4.06 32.58
CA ILE A 911 8.20 3.07 33.49
C ILE A 911 9.51 3.62 34.04
N ASP A 912 9.65 3.68 35.36
CA ASP A 912 10.90 4.03 36.03
C ASP A 912 12.00 3.02 35.66
N TYR A 913 13.12 3.52 35.13
CA TYR A 913 14.28 2.73 34.72
C TYR A 913 14.80 1.80 35.82
N THR A 914 14.70 2.23 37.09
CA THR A 914 15.15 1.44 38.25
C THR A 914 14.33 0.16 38.49
N ARG A 915 13.19 0.01 37.82
CA ARG A 915 12.34 -1.20 37.87
C ARG A 915 12.71 -2.26 36.83
N LEU A 916 13.72 -2.02 35.97
CA LEU A 916 14.13 -2.93 34.90
C LEU A 916 15.50 -3.55 35.20
N GLU A 917 15.53 -4.87 35.39
CA GLU A 917 16.77 -5.65 35.46
C GLU A 917 17.14 -6.15 34.05
N PHE A 918 18.19 -5.57 33.46
CA PHE A 918 18.61 -5.88 32.10
C PHE A 918 19.46 -7.17 32.03
N GLY A 919 19.09 -8.06 31.11
CA GLY A 919 19.79 -9.30 30.80
C GLY A 919 20.35 -9.34 29.37
N LYS A 920 20.49 -10.56 28.83
CA LYS A 920 21.14 -10.78 27.52
C LYS A 920 20.44 -10.08 26.35
N THR A 921 21.22 -9.67 25.35
CA THR A 921 20.70 -9.26 24.04
C THR A 921 19.98 -10.42 23.35
N LEU A 922 18.79 -10.15 22.83
CA LEU A 922 17.93 -11.08 22.08
C LEU A 922 18.13 -10.95 20.57
N GLY A 923 18.43 -9.74 20.09
CA GLY A 923 18.73 -9.45 18.68
C GLY A 923 19.33 -8.05 18.51
N GLN A 924 19.97 -7.83 17.36
CA GLN A 924 20.54 -6.55 16.96
C GLN A 924 20.32 -6.36 15.45
N GLY A 925 19.97 -5.15 15.04
CA GLY A 925 19.75 -4.78 13.64
C GLY A 925 20.10 -3.32 13.40
N ALA A 926 19.84 -2.81 12.19
CA ALA A 926 20.25 -1.45 11.79
C ALA A 926 19.71 -0.32 12.69
N PHE A 927 18.51 -0.50 13.27
CA PHE A 927 17.83 0.56 14.04
C PHE A 927 18.05 0.49 15.57
N GLY A 928 18.76 -0.52 16.09
CA GLY A 928 18.79 -0.72 17.54
C GLY A 928 19.21 -2.09 18.04
N ARG A 929 19.10 -2.29 19.35
CA ARG A 929 19.29 -3.58 20.03
C ARG A 929 18.01 -3.94 20.79
N VAL A 930 17.72 -5.23 20.89
CA VAL A 930 16.64 -5.75 21.74
C VAL A 930 17.27 -6.55 22.87
N LEU A 931 17.01 -6.15 24.11
CA LEU A 931 17.47 -6.79 25.34
C LEU A 931 16.32 -7.58 25.96
N ARG A 932 16.62 -8.69 26.64
CA ARG A 932 15.68 -9.28 27.60
C ARG A 932 15.84 -8.54 28.92
N ALA A 933 14.76 -8.11 29.55
CA ALA A 933 14.79 -7.59 30.91
C ALA A 933 13.72 -8.25 31.79
N VAL A 934 13.82 -8.03 33.09
CA VAL A 934 12.77 -8.33 34.07
C VAL A 934 12.21 -6.99 34.54
N LEU A 935 10.89 -6.82 34.49
CA LEU A 935 10.18 -5.65 34.99
C LEU A 935 9.60 -5.98 36.36
N HIS A 936 10.15 -5.36 37.40
CA HIS A 936 9.69 -5.54 38.77
C HIS A 936 8.39 -4.74 39.00
N ASN A 937 7.38 -5.42 39.55
CA ASN A 937 6.06 -4.83 39.77
C ASN A 937 5.76 -4.70 41.27
N THR A 938 5.22 -3.57 41.70
CA THR A 938 5.01 -3.28 43.14
C THR A 938 3.81 -4.01 43.74
N GLU A 939 2.91 -4.54 42.90
CA GLU A 939 1.65 -5.19 43.31
C GLU A 939 1.34 -6.50 42.53
N GLN A 940 2.26 -6.99 41.70
CA GLN A 940 2.11 -8.21 40.87
C GLN A 940 3.44 -8.97 40.76
N GLU A 941 3.41 -10.19 40.22
CA GLU A 941 4.62 -10.95 39.89
C GLU A 941 5.51 -10.26 38.85
N ASP A 942 6.81 -10.51 38.93
CA ASP A 942 7.84 -9.97 38.03
C ASP A 942 7.66 -10.48 36.58
N ASN A 943 7.55 -9.56 35.63
CA ASN A 943 7.29 -9.90 34.23
C ASN A 943 8.58 -9.90 33.40
N ILE A 944 8.78 -10.94 32.59
CA ILE A 944 9.86 -10.95 31.59
C ILE A 944 9.42 -10.09 30.40
N VAL A 945 10.23 -9.09 30.06
CA VAL A 945 9.97 -8.13 28.97
C VAL A 945 11.10 -8.11 27.95
N ALA A 946 10.83 -7.57 26.77
CA ALA A 946 11.84 -7.20 25.79
C ALA A 946 11.99 -5.67 25.80
N VAL A 947 13.21 -5.15 25.86
CA VAL A 947 13.49 -3.71 25.80
C VAL A 947 14.21 -3.40 24.49
N LYS A 948 13.57 -2.59 23.63
CA LYS A 948 14.15 -2.08 22.38
C LYS A 948 14.88 -0.77 22.71
N THR A 949 16.15 -0.67 22.31
CA THR A 949 16.96 0.55 22.41
C THR A 949 17.26 1.05 21.00
N VAL A 950 17.30 2.38 20.81
CA VAL A 950 17.83 2.98 19.58
C VAL A 950 19.37 2.89 19.58
N GLN A 951 20.01 2.81 18.41
CA GLN A 951 21.47 2.64 18.28
C GLN A 951 22.24 3.97 18.17
N ASP A 952 21.62 4.97 17.55
CA ASP A 952 22.14 6.33 17.45
C ASP A 952 21.12 7.29 18.05
N THR A 953 21.51 7.99 19.11
CA THR A 953 20.67 8.95 19.85
C THR A 953 20.97 10.40 19.48
N SER A 954 21.95 10.63 18.59
CA SER A 954 22.29 11.95 18.06
C SER A 954 21.34 12.39 16.93
N ASP A 955 20.82 11.45 16.13
CA ASP A 955 19.78 11.76 15.14
C ASP A 955 18.42 11.95 15.81
N SER A 956 18.09 13.22 16.07
CA SER A 956 16.78 13.64 16.57
C SER A 956 15.59 13.16 15.71
N LYS A 957 15.74 12.94 14.39
CA LYS A 957 14.68 12.39 13.54
C LYS A 957 14.49 10.89 13.77
N LEU A 958 15.56 10.13 13.94
CA LEU A 958 15.51 8.71 14.30
C LEU A 958 14.88 8.53 15.68
N VAL A 959 15.30 9.34 16.67
CA VAL A 959 14.73 9.33 18.03
C VAL A 959 13.23 9.70 18.01
N MET A 960 12.82 10.69 17.24
CA MET A 960 11.40 11.05 17.08
C MET A 960 10.60 9.93 16.41
N LYS A 961 11.07 9.34 15.30
CA LYS A 961 10.41 8.19 14.66
C LYS A 961 10.29 6.98 15.61
N PHE A 962 11.32 6.73 16.42
CA PHE A 962 11.34 5.65 17.40
C PHE A 962 10.32 5.87 18.54
N LEU A 963 10.16 7.11 19.00
CA LEU A 963 9.11 7.49 19.95
C LEU A 963 7.71 7.47 19.32
N GLU A 964 7.55 7.90 18.07
CA GLU A 964 6.30 7.80 17.31
C GLU A 964 5.88 6.33 17.11
N GLU A 965 6.81 5.42 16.77
CA GLU A 965 6.56 3.97 16.72
C GLU A 965 5.98 3.47 18.05
N GLY A 966 6.61 3.80 19.18
CA GLY A 966 6.10 3.44 20.50
C GLY A 966 4.73 4.05 20.82
N LEU A 967 4.51 5.33 20.53
CA LEU A 967 3.24 6.03 20.78
C LEU A 967 2.09 5.53 19.90
N ILE A 968 2.38 5.04 18.69
CA ILE A 968 1.42 4.31 17.85
C ILE A 968 1.13 2.93 18.46
N MET A 969 2.16 2.17 18.85
CA MET A 969 2.01 0.85 19.49
C MET A 969 1.25 0.87 20.83
N LYS A 970 1.24 1.99 21.56
CA LYS A 970 0.36 2.18 22.74
C LYS A 970 -1.13 2.04 22.39
N ARG A 971 -1.53 2.38 21.16
CA ARG A 971 -2.92 2.35 20.69
C ARG A 971 -3.37 0.97 20.19
N PHE A 972 -2.49 -0.04 20.23
CA PHE A 972 -2.82 -1.39 19.82
C PHE A 972 -3.37 -2.19 21.01
N ASP A 973 -4.67 -2.47 20.97
CA ASP A 973 -5.38 -3.34 21.90
C ASP A 973 -6.02 -4.51 21.12
N HIS A 974 -5.19 -5.49 20.74
CA HIS A 974 -5.64 -6.68 20.02
C HIS A 974 -4.76 -7.89 20.30
N VAL A 975 -5.38 -9.04 20.56
CA VAL A 975 -4.68 -10.30 20.96
C VAL A 975 -3.71 -10.85 19.90
N ASN A 976 -3.79 -10.39 18.65
CA ASN A 976 -2.88 -10.77 17.56
C ASN A 976 -1.94 -9.64 17.10
N VAL A 977 -1.88 -8.51 17.81
CA VAL A 977 -0.99 -7.38 17.51
C VAL A 977 -0.16 -7.04 18.75
N MET A 978 1.13 -6.74 18.57
CA MET A 978 2.02 -6.45 19.69
C MET A 978 1.84 -5.00 20.16
N GLY A 979 1.18 -4.82 21.31
CA GLY A 979 1.09 -3.52 22.00
C GLY A 979 2.37 -3.15 22.78
N LEU A 980 2.45 -1.89 23.20
CA LEU A 980 3.51 -1.36 24.07
C LEU A 980 3.17 -1.54 25.56
N LEU A 981 4.12 -2.02 26.38
CA LEU A 981 3.95 -2.08 27.85
C LEU A 981 4.32 -0.75 28.53
N GLY A 982 5.30 -0.03 27.99
CA GLY A 982 5.65 1.31 28.44
C GLY A 982 6.90 1.88 27.76
N LEU A 983 7.24 3.11 28.13
CA LEU A 983 8.44 3.85 27.74
C LEU A 983 9.31 4.05 28.97
N THR A 984 10.62 3.93 28.80
CA THR A 984 11.58 4.32 29.84
C THR A 984 12.72 5.12 29.22
N PHE A 985 13.53 5.76 30.04
CA PHE A 985 14.72 6.50 29.64
C PHE A 985 15.92 5.96 30.42
N ASP A 986 17.05 5.77 29.76
CA ASP A 986 18.28 5.38 30.44
C ASP A 986 18.85 6.55 31.29
N PRO A 987 19.93 6.33 32.06
CA PRO A 987 20.55 7.41 32.85
C PRO A 987 21.05 8.60 32.03
N ASP A 988 21.28 8.42 30.73
CA ASP A 988 21.76 9.41 29.77
C ASP A 988 20.61 10.06 28.96
N ASP A 989 19.36 9.86 29.40
CA ASP A 989 18.10 10.37 28.81
C ASP A 989 17.77 9.82 27.39
N ASN A 990 18.34 8.67 27.00
CA ASN A 990 17.98 7.99 25.75
C ASN A 990 16.70 7.16 25.91
N PRO A 991 15.72 7.25 24.99
CA PRO A 991 14.46 6.51 25.10
C PRO A 991 14.59 5.02 24.77
N MET A 992 13.82 4.20 25.49
CA MET A 992 13.70 2.76 25.29
C MET A 992 12.23 2.30 25.34
N LEU A 993 11.85 1.39 24.43
CA LEU A 993 10.51 0.80 24.40
C LEU A 993 10.48 -0.49 25.20
N VAL A 994 9.51 -0.64 26.11
CA VAL A 994 9.28 -1.88 26.88
C VAL A 994 8.13 -2.65 26.23
N LEU A 995 8.42 -3.87 25.80
CA LEU A 995 7.55 -4.71 24.96
C LEU A 995 7.33 -6.11 25.59
N PRO A 996 6.24 -6.81 25.24
CA PRO A 996 6.01 -8.19 25.67
C PRO A 996 7.12 -9.15 25.20
N PHE A 997 7.55 -10.08 26.05
CA PHE A 997 8.60 -11.04 25.70
C PHE A 997 8.07 -12.23 24.88
N MET A 998 8.43 -12.28 23.59
CA MET A 998 8.08 -13.37 22.68
C MET A 998 9.02 -14.58 22.84
N ALA A 999 8.70 -15.47 23.79
CA ALA A 999 9.58 -16.57 24.21
C ALA A 999 10.05 -17.53 23.09
N ASN A 1000 9.30 -17.65 22.00
CA ASN A 1000 9.63 -18.51 20.85
C ASN A 1000 10.39 -17.79 19.71
N GLY A 1001 10.61 -16.47 19.83
CA GLY A 1001 11.14 -15.64 18.75
C GLY A 1001 10.11 -15.34 17.65
N ASP A 1002 10.58 -14.82 16.52
CA ASP A 1002 9.76 -14.56 15.34
C ASP A 1002 9.38 -15.87 14.60
N LEU A 1003 8.34 -15.81 13.78
CA LEU A 1003 7.80 -16.99 13.09
C LEU A 1003 8.80 -17.61 12.10
N LYS A 1004 9.64 -16.82 11.43
CA LYS A 1004 10.65 -17.31 10.47
C LYS A 1004 11.73 -18.11 11.21
N THR A 1005 12.28 -17.57 12.30
CA THR A 1005 13.22 -18.28 13.18
C THR A 1005 12.60 -19.53 13.82
N PHE A 1006 11.33 -19.45 14.23
CA PHE A 1006 10.60 -20.60 14.79
C PHE A 1006 10.41 -21.74 13.78
N MET A 1007 10.03 -21.42 12.53
CA MET A 1007 9.90 -22.38 11.44
C MET A 1007 11.25 -23.00 11.06
N ILE A 1008 12.31 -22.20 10.92
CA ILE A 1008 13.67 -22.69 10.61
C ILE A 1008 14.21 -23.64 11.69
N ARG A 1009 13.90 -23.39 12.98
CA ARG A 1009 14.31 -24.28 14.09
C ARG A 1009 13.52 -25.59 14.14
N LYS A 1010 12.28 -25.62 13.63
CA LYS A 1010 11.45 -26.82 13.54
C LYS A 1010 11.84 -27.67 12.32
N LYS A 1011 12.78 -28.60 12.51
CA LYS A 1011 13.20 -29.62 11.51
C LYS A 1011 12.11 -30.59 11.01
N LYS A 1012 10.82 -30.32 11.26
CA LYS A 1012 9.67 -31.10 10.77
C LYS A 1012 8.58 -30.13 10.29
N PRO A 1013 7.90 -30.42 9.17
CA PRO A 1013 6.83 -29.57 8.66
C PRO A 1013 5.73 -29.38 9.71
N LEU A 1014 5.19 -28.16 9.78
CA LEU A 1014 4.06 -27.85 10.66
C LEU A 1014 2.77 -28.43 10.08
N PRO A 1015 1.87 -29.00 10.89
CA PRO A 1015 0.60 -29.53 10.38
C PRO A 1015 -0.28 -28.39 9.83
N THR A 1016 -1.01 -28.67 8.74
CA THR A 1016 -1.82 -27.68 8.01
C THR A 1016 -2.83 -26.95 8.90
N SER A 1017 -3.38 -27.61 9.92
CA SER A 1017 -4.28 -26.99 10.91
C SER A 1017 -3.61 -25.88 11.74
N LEU A 1018 -2.32 -26.00 12.03
CA LEU A 1018 -1.55 -24.98 12.73
C LEU A 1018 -1.17 -23.83 11.79
N LEU A 1019 -0.85 -24.13 10.53
CA LEU A 1019 -0.59 -23.13 9.49
C LEU A 1019 -1.84 -22.28 9.19
N LEU A 1020 -3.01 -22.92 9.03
CA LEU A 1020 -4.29 -22.23 8.89
C LEU A 1020 -4.62 -21.36 10.11
N ARG A 1021 -4.28 -21.82 11.32
CA ARG A 1021 -4.46 -21.02 12.54
C ARG A 1021 -3.51 -19.82 12.60
N PHE A 1022 -2.26 -19.96 12.17
CA PHE A 1022 -1.35 -18.82 12.03
C PHE A 1022 -1.82 -17.83 10.96
N ALA A 1023 -2.25 -18.32 9.79
CA ALA A 1023 -2.83 -17.47 8.75
C ALA A 1023 -4.08 -16.72 9.23
N SER A 1024 -4.97 -17.39 9.98
CA SER A 1024 -6.15 -16.78 10.61
C SER A 1024 -5.77 -15.73 11.66
N HIS A 1025 -4.82 -16.01 12.56
CA HIS A 1025 -4.36 -15.04 13.56
C HIS A 1025 -3.66 -13.82 12.90
N VAL A 1026 -2.89 -14.03 11.84
CA VAL A 1026 -2.29 -12.93 11.06
C VAL A 1026 -3.37 -12.13 10.35
N ALA A 1027 -4.35 -12.77 9.71
CA ALA A 1027 -5.48 -12.09 9.08
C ALA A 1027 -6.29 -11.25 10.08
N LEU A 1028 -6.56 -11.77 11.28
CA LEU A 1028 -7.21 -11.03 12.36
C LEU A 1028 -6.36 -9.85 12.86
N GLY A 1029 -5.04 -10.02 12.98
CA GLY A 1029 -4.12 -8.94 13.34
C GLY A 1029 -4.03 -7.85 12.26
N MET A 1030 -3.97 -8.24 10.98
CA MET A 1030 -3.95 -7.29 9.86
C MET A 1030 -5.30 -6.59 9.67
N ALA A 1031 -6.42 -7.27 9.91
CA ALA A 1031 -7.76 -6.67 9.90
C ALA A 1031 -8.01 -5.69 11.07
N TYR A 1032 -7.20 -5.74 12.13
CA TYR A 1032 -7.18 -4.73 13.19
C TYR A 1032 -6.28 -3.53 12.84
N LEU A 1033 -5.28 -3.72 11.96
CA LEU A 1033 -4.29 -2.70 11.57
C LEU A 1033 -4.63 -1.95 10.27
N ALA A 1034 -5.64 -2.42 9.52
CA ALA A 1034 -6.15 -1.83 8.29
C ALA A 1034 -7.35 -0.90 8.56
#